data_AF-A0A2G8LNX9-F1
#
_entry.id   AF-A0A2G8LNX9-F1
#
_cell.length_a   1.000
_cell.length_b   1.000
_cell.length_c   1.000
_cell.angle_alpha   90.00
_cell.angle_beta   90.00
_cell.angle_gamma   90.00
#
_symmetry.space_group_name_H-M   'P 1'
#
loop_
_entity.id
_entity.type
_entity.pdbx_description
1 polymer ?
#
loop_
_entity_poly.entity_id
_entity_poly.type
_entity_poly.pdbx_seq_one_letter_code
_entity_poly.pdbx_strand_id
1 'polypeptide(L)'
;MLYGLLKPFDSFPVFKCICLDEDEEGPTPDELEDDVPMGAEAEPEEEIPPPEGMKAKILVKVKWIWRILMRIVDTVISWLDELSKEYRYVHRELRKIKLEAKRQRTTRDPAVIDEGTSEEAAAEPSKEDGEEGTPKDETRVTIVEPPEVERSGESGAMGQSTERKEEVASVTATSSTTKFERSMIRPLRLLYALFYAIISHSEILCFFLIIINHIVRANLLSMPLVIALFLWALLCIPRPTKRFWIFILTYEMVIVMYKYVFQFSFYPWNSEANLAYNEGNTPLWPPEVFGMVYTENFSVLDLCLLLAVFFHRSILKSHGLWTESQVVPDLGQNEGKEEEEDEESKEENEEDQEIAAKEDMEKQKKKDKKKKKKDKKDKKKKKKDKKKSEEDEETEAADGDTEDAAAAKVGDEEGAAVGEDGEPIQREESEEEEEKEEESETESLLAPLKRFYQQMVDPTFSATTDVYVVMFLLQFIMFIVLALFNHAFGEEKAASDVTELVDSNNIPTSFLVLLLIQFFVIVIDRAIYLRKNVTAKFIFLLIWVIVIHLWLFFILPPINNKPFTENTPARWFYFLNCVYFGLSCYQIRSGYPTRILGNFLYKRYSYASLVMFYGWKAIPFLAELRLIMDWVWTDTTLSLFHYAKIEDIYSNIYPDKCFRRNEKNMPTPRGQIAESSGEIWNGRGMVLGLIFIIWFPLIFVSFANTVSIANPPQMSEISVSFSGYQPIFTSFAQMGSLAPLSKQEYNKLVEDFDDDLEARTFLTLYRQEDFIKITYSGESGTTWEVSPPSRESFENELNSNQDVIMTFRYTFTRITGSELVTPTVGGEVQITLSPTDEADRKIRDGLAAMLNLSATNDPVLIPKLFPKYVRVPLTGLASSAEKILPDGENSNASLLLNSGAIAGLSNKVEWWDLFESKDDKTIVIITLNDRTASQLLAPLAGYGIIGLYVSLVLVIGRFVRMMFSGISYTIMFDELPNVDRILKLVLDIYLVRESGEMELEEDLTARLFFLYRSPETLIKVTKDKQD
;
A
#
# COMPACT_ATOMS: atom_id res chain seq x y z
N MET A 1 32.06 11.78 -26.14
CA MET A 1 32.31 10.73 -25.14
C MET A 1 30.98 10.19 -24.57
N LEU A 2 30.02 9.84 -25.44
CA LEU A 2 28.66 9.41 -25.06
C LEU A 2 28.06 8.48 -26.13
N TYR A 3 28.91 7.71 -26.82
CA TYR A 3 28.54 6.78 -27.90
C TYR A 3 28.95 5.32 -27.61
N GLY A 4 29.44 5.03 -26.39
CA GLY A 4 29.94 3.71 -25.98
C GLY A 4 29.12 2.98 -24.93
N LEU A 5 27.93 3.49 -24.55
CA LEU A 5 27.12 2.94 -23.44
C LEU A 5 25.83 2.23 -23.88
N LEU A 6 25.62 2.04 -25.19
CA LEU A 6 24.39 1.40 -25.72
C LEU A 6 24.71 0.26 -26.72
N LYS A 7 25.46 -0.75 -26.25
CA LYS A 7 25.50 -2.16 -26.71
C LYS A 7 26.54 -2.90 -25.84
N PRO A 8 26.26 -4.09 -25.27
CA PRO A 8 25.34 -5.12 -25.76
C PRO A 8 24.34 -5.66 -24.70
N PHE A 9 23.05 -5.67 -25.05
CA PHE A 9 22.03 -6.57 -24.46
C PHE A 9 21.79 -7.78 -25.39
N ASP A 10 22.79 -8.13 -26.22
CA ASP A 10 22.66 -9.08 -27.34
C ASP A 10 22.90 -10.56 -26.93
N SER A 11 22.83 -10.94 -25.65
CA SER A 11 23.09 -12.34 -25.24
C SER A 11 22.41 -12.73 -23.91
N PHE A 12 21.09 -12.76 -23.88
CA PHE A 12 20.33 -13.42 -22.82
C PHE A 12 19.38 -14.47 -23.41
N PRO A 13 19.65 -15.78 -23.25
CA PRO A 13 18.66 -16.82 -23.43
C PRO A 13 17.90 -17.01 -22.10
N VAL A 14 17.24 -15.96 -21.61
CA VAL A 14 16.47 -16.03 -20.34
C VAL A 14 14.96 -16.09 -20.58
N PHE A 15 14.50 -16.02 -21.82
CA PHE A 15 13.07 -16.08 -22.17
C PHE A 15 12.66 -17.32 -22.99
N LYS A 16 13.45 -18.40 -22.97
CA LYS A 16 13.07 -19.67 -23.63
C LYS A 16 12.58 -20.78 -22.69
N CYS A 17 12.48 -20.53 -21.38
CA CYS A 17 11.91 -21.49 -20.43
C CYS A 17 11.04 -20.81 -19.37
N ILE A 18 9.89 -20.24 -19.77
CA ILE A 18 8.80 -19.94 -18.83
C ILE A 18 7.50 -20.29 -19.56
N CYS A 19 6.73 -21.22 -18.97
CA CYS A 19 5.45 -21.84 -19.41
C CYS A 19 5.65 -22.99 -20.42
N LEU A 20 5.23 -24.24 -20.20
CA LEU A 20 4.38 -24.94 -19.22
C LEU A 20 4.84 -26.40 -19.27
N ASP A 21 5.07 -27.05 -18.13
CA ASP A 21 4.89 -28.51 -18.06
C ASP A 21 3.81 -28.71 -16.99
N GLU A 22 2.66 -29.16 -17.48
CA GLU A 22 1.56 -29.74 -16.71
C GLU A 22 2.04 -31.05 -16.07
N ASP A 23 1.22 -31.53 -15.14
CA ASP A 23 1.47 -32.63 -14.22
C ASP A 23 2.08 -33.89 -14.86
N GLU A 24 3.16 -34.42 -14.28
CA GLU A 24 3.54 -35.82 -14.46
C GLU A 24 3.87 -36.46 -13.12
N GLU A 25 3.17 -37.56 -12.87
CA GLU A 25 3.39 -38.53 -11.81
C GLU A 25 4.85 -39.01 -11.80
N GLY A 26 5.40 -39.26 -10.61
CA GLY A 26 6.77 -39.74 -10.48
C GLY A 26 6.96 -41.13 -11.11
N PRO A 27 8.10 -41.42 -11.76
CA PRO A 27 8.34 -42.76 -12.26
C PRO A 27 8.90 -43.65 -11.15
N THR A 28 8.30 -44.83 -11.01
CA THR A 28 8.94 -46.03 -10.46
C THR A 28 10.09 -46.48 -11.37
N PRO A 29 11.14 -47.14 -10.84
CA PRO A 29 12.25 -47.64 -11.64
C PRO A 29 11.86 -48.99 -12.25
N ASP A 30 12.03 -49.14 -13.56
CA ASP A 30 12.59 -50.32 -14.24
C ASP A 30 12.31 -50.28 -15.76
N GLU A 31 13.24 -50.86 -16.51
CA GLU A 31 13.16 -51.26 -17.93
C GLU A 31 13.25 -50.17 -19.03
N LEU A 32 14.47 -49.97 -19.56
CA LEU A 32 14.93 -50.55 -20.86
C LEU A 32 16.08 -49.72 -21.44
N GLU A 33 17.23 -50.39 -21.58
CA GLU A 33 18.34 -50.01 -22.45
C GLU A 33 17.85 -49.95 -23.91
N ASP A 34 18.33 -48.98 -24.69
CA ASP A 34 18.75 -49.23 -26.06
C ASP A 34 19.64 -48.10 -26.60
N ASP A 35 20.67 -48.54 -27.32
CA ASP A 35 21.81 -47.82 -27.89
C ASP A 35 21.44 -46.67 -28.84
N VAL A 36 22.20 -45.56 -28.77
CA VAL A 36 22.31 -44.58 -29.88
C VAL A 36 23.79 -44.32 -30.19
N PRO A 37 24.23 -44.49 -31.45
CA PRO A 37 25.64 -44.42 -31.80
C PRO A 37 26.15 -42.97 -31.93
N MET A 38 27.43 -42.84 -31.57
CA MET A 38 28.33 -41.74 -31.84
C MET A 38 28.25 -41.29 -33.32
N GLY A 39 27.88 -40.03 -33.55
CA GLY A 39 27.90 -39.39 -34.86
C GLY A 39 27.76 -37.89 -34.72
N ALA A 40 28.88 -37.19 -34.47
CA ALA A 40 28.94 -35.75 -34.47
C ALA A 40 28.89 -35.23 -35.92
N GLU A 41 27.74 -34.72 -36.36
CA GLU A 41 27.67 -33.82 -37.51
C GLU A 41 27.86 -32.38 -37.02
N ALA A 42 28.95 -31.77 -37.47
CA ALA A 42 29.20 -30.35 -37.29
C ALA A 42 28.20 -29.54 -38.12
N GLU A 43 27.39 -28.69 -37.47
CA GLU A 43 26.58 -27.69 -38.17
C GLU A 43 27.48 -26.63 -38.83
N PRO A 44 27.17 -26.17 -40.05
CA PRO A 44 27.98 -25.18 -40.76
C PRO A 44 27.80 -23.78 -40.16
N GLU A 45 28.90 -23.06 -40.00
CA GLU A 45 28.95 -21.65 -39.62
C GLU A 45 28.05 -20.80 -40.55
N GLU A 46 27.01 -20.16 -39.99
CA GLU A 46 26.21 -19.17 -40.70
C GLU A 46 27.06 -17.92 -41.02
N GLU A 47 27.29 -17.67 -42.31
CA GLU A 47 27.92 -16.45 -42.83
C GLU A 47 27.17 -15.18 -42.36
N ILE A 48 27.90 -14.28 -41.71
CA ILE A 48 27.41 -12.95 -41.29
C ILE A 48 27.21 -12.07 -42.55
N PRO A 49 25.99 -11.59 -42.88
CA PRO A 49 25.81 -10.70 -44.01
C PRO A 49 26.36 -9.28 -43.72
N PRO A 50 26.74 -8.51 -44.78
CA PRO A 50 27.52 -7.27 -44.67
C PRO A 50 26.72 -6.12 -44.03
N PRO A 51 27.37 -5.03 -43.57
CA PRO A 51 26.78 -4.12 -42.60
C PRO A 51 25.59 -3.35 -43.18
N GLU A 52 24.39 -3.75 -42.77
CA GLU A 52 23.16 -3.11 -43.21
C GLU A 52 23.00 -1.70 -42.60
N GLY A 53 22.58 -0.74 -43.42
CA GLY A 53 22.36 0.65 -43.03
C GLY A 53 21.35 0.84 -41.90
N MET A 54 21.36 2.01 -41.26
CA MET A 54 20.53 2.33 -40.08
C MET A 54 19.04 2.00 -40.26
N LYS A 55 18.48 2.11 -41.48
CA LYS A 55 17.10 1.76 -41.81
C LYS A 55 16.79 0.26 -41.68
N ALA A 56 17.71 -0.61 -42.06
CA ALA A 56 17.53 -2.06 -41.96
C ALA A 56 17.63 -2.52 -40.50
N LYS A 57 18.56 -1.96 -39.73
CA LYS A 57 18.64 -2.17 -38.26
C LYS A 57 17.35 -1.72 -37.55
N ILE A 58 16.77 -0.59 -37.96
CA ILE A 58 15.47 -0.12 -37.45
C ILE A 58 14.35 -1.08 -37.87
N LEU A 59 14.31 -1.52 -39.13
CA LEU A 59 13.29 -2.45 -39.63
C LEU A 59 13.34 -3.81 -38.91
N VAL A 60 14.54 -4.34 -38.66
CA VAL A 60 14.74 -5.57 -37.89
C VAL A 60 14.26 -5.38 -36.46
N LYS A 61 14.58 -4.25 -35.82
CA LYS A 61 14.07 -3.92 -34.47
C LYS A 61 12.56 -3.80 -34.44
N VAL A 62 11.94 -3.09 -35.39
CA VAL A 62 10.48 -2.95 -35.48
C VAL A 62 9.81 -4.31 -35.74
N LYS A 63 10.37 -5.13 -36.63
CA LYS A 63 9.88 -6.49 -36.91
C LYS A 63 10.03 -7.41 -35.69
N TRP A 64 11.04 -7.20 -34.86
CA TRP A 64 11.26 -7.94 -33.62
C TRP A 64 10.27 -7.49 -32.53
N ILE A 65 10.10 -6.17 -32.32
CA ILE A 65 9.10 -5.60 -31.42
C ILE A 65 7.69 -6.05 -31.81
N TRP A 66 7.37 -6.02 -33.11
CA TRP A 66 6.08 -6.50 -33.61
C TRP A 66 5.88 -8.00 -33.35
N ARG A 67 6.91 -8.83 -33.56
CA ARG A 67 6.84 -10.26 -33.24
C ARG A 67 6.64 -10.51 -31.75
N ILE A 68 7.28 -9.73 -30.88
CA ILE A 68 7.09 -9.80 -29.42
C ILE A 68 5.68 -9.39 -29.04
N LEU A 69 5.20 -8.25 -29.53
CA LEU A 69 3.84 -7.78 -29.26
C LEU A 69 2.81 -8.84 -29.66
N MET A 70 2.98 -9.42 -30.85
CA MET A 70 2.09 -10.45 -31.37
C MET A 70 2.15 -11.74 -30.56
N ARG A 71 3.35 -12.16 -30.11
CA ARG A 71 3.51 -13.29 -29.18
C ARG A 71 2.83 -13.01 -27.85
N ILE A 72 2.97 -11.80 -27.28
CA ILE A 72 2.29 -11.40 -26.04
C ILE A 72 0.77 -11.51 -26.20
N VAL A 73 0.22 -10.99 -27.30
CA VAL A 73 -1.22 -11.10 -27.58
C VAL A 73 -1.64 -12.56 -27.69
N ASP A 74 -0.90 -13.39 -28.41
CA ASP A 74 -1.21 -14.83 -28.54
C ASP A 74 -1.13 -15.54 -27.18
N THR A 75 -0.17 -15.18 -26.31
CA THR A 75 -0.06 -15.69 -24.94
C THR A 75 -1.24 -15.25 -24.07
N VAL A 76 -1.66 -13.98 -24.15
CA VAL A 76 -2.83 -13.48 -23.42
C VAL A 76 -4.10 -14.19 -23.88
N ILE A 77 -4.27 -14.41 -25.19
CA ILE A 77 -5.39 -15.19 -25.73
C ILE A 77 -5.37 -16.61 -25.17
N SER A 78 -4.21 -17.28 -25.19
CA SER A 78 -4.07 -18.64 -24.65
C SER A 78 -4.41 -18.71 -23.17
N TRP A 79 -4.00 -17.70 -22.40
CA TRP A 79 -4.30 -17.63 -20.96
C TRP A 79 -5.79 -17.38 -20.67
N LEU A 80 -6.43 -16.45 -21.40
CA LEU A 80 -7.89 -16.22 -21.30
C LEU A 80 -8.68 -17.44 -21.79
N ASP A 81 -8.16 -18.12 -22.80
CA ASP A 81 -8.72 -19.37 -23.30
C ASP A 81 -8.67 -20.44 -22.20
N GLU A 82 -7.54 -20.60 -21.50
CA GLU A 82 -7.41 -21.57 -20.41
C GLU A 82 -8.34 -21.24 -19.24
N LEU A 83 -8.41 -19.96 -18.84
CA LEU A 83 -9.30 -19.49 -17.77
C LEU A 83 -10.78 -19.83 -18.02
N SER A 84 -11.21 -19.81 -19.28
CA SER A 84 -12.61 -20.08 -19.67
C SER A 84 -12.84 -21.48 -20.24
N LYS A 85 -11.85 -22.37 -20.17
CA LYS A 85 -11.86 -23.71 -20.80
C LYS A 85 -13.02 -24.56 -20.32
N GLU A 86 -13.19 -24.69 -19.01
CA GLU A 86 -14.26 -25.47 -18.37
C GLU A 86 -15.64 -24.93 -18.75
N TYR A 87 -15.84 -23.61 -18.61
CA TYR A 87 -17.09 -22.97 -18.99
C TYR A 87 -17.43 -23.18 -20.47
N ARG A 88 -16.45 -23.03 -21.37
CA ARG A 88 -16.67 -23.23 -22.81
C ARG A 88 -16.95 -24.68 -23.15
N TYR A 89 -16.39 -25.63 -22.42
CA TYR A 89 -16.73 -27.06 -22.56
C TYR A 89 -18.20 -27.30 -22.20
N VAL A 90 -18.61 -26.92 -20.99
CA VAL A 90 -19.99 -27.08 -20.50
C VAL A 90 -20.99 -26.33 -21.39
N HIS A 91 -20.68 -25.10 -21.78
CA HIS A 91 -21.53 -24.30 -22.66
C HIS A 91 -21.72 -24.95 -24.03
N ARG A 92 -20.67 -25.55 -24.61
CA ARG A 92 -20.76 -26.29 -25.88
C ARG A 92 -21.64 -27.51 -25.73
N GLU A 93 -21.49 -28.27 -24.65
CA GLU A 93 -22.26 -29.49 -24.43
C GLU A 93 -23.75 -29.19 -24.20
N LEU A 94 -24.05 -28.20 -23.34
CA LEU A 94 -25.41 -27.72 -23.15
C LEU A 94 -26.05 -27.19 -24.45
N ARG A 95 -25.24 -26.59 -25.33
CA ARG A 95 -25.73 -26.11 -26.63
C ARG A 95 -26.07 -27.27 -27.56
N LYS A 96 -25.28 -28.35 -27.58
CA LYS A 96 -25.60 -29.57 -28.32
C LYS A 96 -26.91 -30.18 -27.83
N ILE A 97 -27.02 -30.39 -26.51
CA ILE A 97 -28.22 -30.94 -25.88
C ILE A 97 -29.46 -30.08 -26.18
N LYS A 98 -29.35 -28.75 -26.08
CA LYS A 98 -30.46 -27.83 -26.42
C LYS A 98 -30.85 -27.90 -27.91
N LEU A 99 -29.87 -28.07 -28.80
CA LEU A 99 -30.12 -28.19 -30.24
C LEU A 99 -30.81 -29.52 -30.57
N GLU A 100 -30.39 -30.60 -29.93
CA GLU A 100 -30.99 -31.94 -30.04
C GLU A 100 -32.41 -31.95 -29.47
N ALA A 101 -32.64 -31.37 -28.28
CA ALA A 101 -33.97 -31.21 -27.71
C ALA A 101 -34.89 -30.36 -28.61
N LYS A 102 -34.37 -29.29 -29.23
CA LYS A 102 -35.14 -28.48 -30.19
C LYS A 102 -35.48 -29.27 -31.46
N ARG A 103 -34.55 -30.10 -31.94
CA ARG A 103 -34.80 -31.02 -33.08
C ARG A 103 -35.87 -32.04 -32.74
N GLN A 104 -35.77 -32.69 -31.57
CA GLN A 104 -36.78 -33.65 -31.09
C GLN A 104 -38.18 -33.02 -30.99
N ARG A 105 -38.28 -31.76 -30.51
CA ARG A 105 -39.54 -31.00 -30.51
C ARG A 105 -40.05 -30.70 -31.92
N THR A 106 -39.17 -30.40 -32.87
CA THR A 106 -39.57 -30.12 -34.27
C THR A 106 -39.91 -31.37 -35.06
N THR A 107 -39.37 -32.55 -34.70
CA THR A 107 -39.77 -33.83 -35.29
C THR A 107 -41.04 -34.42 -34.67
N ARG A 108 -41.44 -34.00 -33.46
CA ARG A 108 -42.71 -34.42 -32.83
C ARG A 108 -43.95 -33.72 -33.41
N ASP A 109 -43.79 -32.59 -34.11
CA ASP A 109 -44.88 -31.92 -34.84
C ASP A 109 -44.63 -32.04 -36.36
N PRO A 110 -45.27 -33.00 -37.06
CA PRO A 110 -46.43 -32.65 -37.87
C PRO A 110 -47.46 -33.79 -38.07
N ALA A 111 -48.71 -33.58 -37.64
CA ALA A 111 -49.97 -33.92 -38.35
C ALA A 111 -51.13 -34.07 -37.35
N VAL A 112 -52.08 -33.14 -37.39
CA VAL A 112 -53.53 -33.34 -37.62
C VAL A 112 -54.26 -32.08 -37.14
N ILE A 113 -54.84 -31.38 -38.11
CA ILE A 113 -55.98 -30.48 -37.90
C ILE A 113 -57.21 -31.38 -38.02
N ASP A 114 -57.97 -31.56 -36.94
CA ASP A 114 -59.43 -31.69 -37.00
C ASP A 114 -60.05 -31.26 -35.66
N GLU A 115 -61.24 -30.70 -35.75
CA GLU A 115 -61.89 -29.85 -34.74
C GLU A 115 -62.33 -30.58 -33.46
N GLY A 116 -62.12 -29.91 -32.31
CA GLY A 116 -63.11 -29.85 -31.24
C GLY A 116 -62.94 -30.79 -30.04
N THR A 117 -62.57 -30.15 -28.92
CA THR A 117 -62.93 -30.45 -27.52
C THR A 117 -61.91 -31.21 -26.65
N SER A 118 -61.39 -30.45 -25.68
CA SER A 118 -60.83 -30.77 -24.35
C SER A 118 -59.89 -31.96 -24.15
N GLU A 119 -58.65 -31.58 -23.80
CA GLU A 119 -57.81 -32.13 -22.71
C GLU A 119 -58.00 -33.61 -22.35
N GLU A 120 -57.09 -34.47 -22.82
CA GLU A 120 -56.64 -35.64 -22.07
C GLU A 120 -55.31 -36.19 -22.62
N ALA A 121 -54.54 -36.78 -21.69
CA ALA A 121 -53.48 -37.77 -21.86
C ALA A 121 -52.02 -37.32 -22.07
N ALA A 122 -51.21 -37.64 -21.04
CA ALA A 122 -50.00 -38.43 -21.24
C ALA A 122 -49.81 -39.36 -20.03
N ALA A 123 -50.34 -40.58 -20.15
CA ALA A 123 -50.10 -41.70 -19.26
C ALA A 123 -48.72 -42.33 -19.55
N GLU A 124 -48.06 -42.80 -18.49
CA GLU A 124 -46.87 -43.66 -18.51
C GLU A 124 -47.10 -45.00 -19.24
N PRO A 125 -46.02 -45.69 -19.65
CA PRO A 125 -46.02 -47.15 -19.66
C PRO A 125 -44.91 -47.75 -18.78
N SER A 126 -45.34 -48.25 -17.63
CA SER A 126 -45.07 -49.57 -17.02
C SER A 126 -43.66 -50.19 -17.14
N LYS A 127 -43.06 -50.41 -15.97
CA LYS A 127 -42.05 -51.46 -15.70
C LYS A 127 -42.70 -52.84 -15.73
N GLU A 128 -42.03 -53.82 -16.33
CA GLU A 128 -42.28 -55.25 -16.11
C GLU A 128 -41.22 -55.80 -15.15
N ASP A 129 -41.71 -56.63 -14.22
CA ASP A 129 -41.02 -57.24 -13.09
C ASP A 129 -40.04 -58.36 -13.48
N GLY A 130 -39.00 -58.55 -12.66
CA GLY A 130 -38.09 -59.70 -12.70
C GLY A 130 -37.38 -59.91 -11.37
N GLU A 131 -37.65 -61.06 -10.75
CA GLU A 131 -37.27 -61.51 -9.40
C GLU A 131 -35.76 -61.73 -9.13
N GLU A 132 -35.51 -61.83 -7.82
CA GLU A 132 -34.29 -62.07 -7.03
C GLU A 132 -33.13 -62.91 -7.62
N GLY A 133 -31.91 -62.41 -7.37
CA GLY A 133 -30.66 -63.17 -7.36
C GLY A 133 -29.50 -62.35 -6.78
N THR A 134 -28.98 -62.79 -5.62
CA THR A 134 -27.89 -62.16 -4.81
C THR A 134 -26.50 -62.17 -5.50
N PRO A 135 -25.43 -61.60 -4.89
CA PRO A 135 -24.87 -60.27 -5.15
C PRO A 135 -23.48 -60.35 -5.85
N LYS A 136 -23.06 -59.29 -6.56
CA LYS A 136 -21.63 -58.86 -6.67
C LYS A 136 -21.41 -57.66 -7.60
N ASP A 137 -20.49 -56.84 -7.12
CA ASP A 137 -19.65 -55.84 -7.79
C ASP A 137 -20.25 -54.53 -8.29
N GLU A 138 -19.86 -53.50 -7.54
CA GLU A 138 -19.86 -52.08 -7.85
C GLU A 138 -19.14 -51.79 -9.18
N THR A 139 -19.81 -51.08 -10.10
CA THR A 139 -19.12 -50.36 -11.18
C THR A 139 -19.15 -48.86 -10.92
N ARG A 140 -18.07 -48.43 -10.27
CA ARG A 140 -17.38 -47.15 -10.37
C ARG A 140 -17.44 -46.61 -11.80
N VAL A 141 -18.03 -45.43 -11.99
CA VAL A 141 -17.93 -44.68 -13.26
C VAL A 141 -16.52 -44.10 -13.36
N THR A 142 -15.68 -44.77 -14.14
CA THR A 142 -14.36 -44.28 -14.56
C THR A 142 -14.49 -43.10 -15.51
N ILE A 143 -13.76 -42.03 -15.20
CA ILE A 143 -13.46 -40.93 -16.11
C ILE A 143 -12.65 -41.52 -17.28
N VAL A 144 -13.16 -41.38 -18.50
CA VAL A 144 -12.48 -41.86 -19.72
C VAL A 144 -11.60 -40.74 -20.24
N GLU A 145 -10.28 -40.97 -20.23
CA GLU A 145 -9.27 -40.18 -20.94
C GLU A 145 -9.40 -40.29 -22.46
N PRO A 146 -8.89 -39.30 -23.24
CA PRO A 146 -9.10 -39.24 -24.69
C PRO A 146 -8.30 -40.32 -25.44
N PRO A 147 -8.83 -40.92 -26.53
CA PRO A 147 -8.10 -41.97 -27.25
C PRO A 147 -7.03 -41.38 -28.19
N GLU A 148 -5.86 -42.01 -28.20
CA GLU A 148 -4.81 -41.90 -29.21
C GLU A 148 -5.24 -42.49 -30.56
N VAL A 149 -4.75 -41.90 -31.65
CA VAL A 149 -5.08 -42.29 -33.02
C VAL A 149 -4.04 -43.28 -33.54
N GLU A 150 -4.36 -44.58 -33.52
CA GLU A 150 -3.69 -45.58 -34.36
C GLU A 150 -4.52 -45.96 -35.60
N ARG A 151 -3.81 -46.27 -36.68
CA ARG A 151 -4.31 -46.41 -38.04
C ARG A 151 -4.09 -47.84 -38.53
N SER A 152 -5.15 -48.64 -38.69
CA SER A 152 -5.20 -49.72 -39.70
C SER A 152 -6.57 -50.42 -39.81
N GLY A 153 -6.95 -50.76 -41.05
CA GLY A 153 -7.68 -52.00 -41.37
C GLY A 153 -9.17 -51.89 -41.75
N GLU A 154 -9.46 -51.86 -43.06
CA GLU A 154 -10.79 -52.16 -43.62
C GLU A 154 -11.18 -53.63 -43.39
N SER A 155 -12.43 -53.90 -42.99
CA SER A 155 -13.35 -54.83 -43.70
C SER A 155 -14.73 -54.92 -43.02
N GLY A 156 -15.80 -54.98 -43.82
CA GLY A 156 -16.96 -55.85 -43.54
C GLY A 156 -18.27 -55.23 -43.00
N ALA A 157 -19.16 -54.89 -43.93
CA ALA A 157 -20.62 -55.15 -43.92
C ALA A 157 -21.57 -54.43 -42.91
N MET A 158 -22.21 -53.39 -43.45
CA MET A 158 -23.68 -53.24 -43.65
C MET A 158 -24.63 -53.44 -42.46
N GLY A 159 -25.15 -52.33 -41.92
CA GLY A 159 -26.36 -52.35 -41.10
C GLY A 159 -26.60 -51.20 -40.12
N GLN A 160 -26.15 -49.96 -40.36
CA GLN A 160 -26.47 -48.79 -39.51
C GLN A 160 -26.25 -47.51 -40.31
N SER A 161 -27.28 -46.99 -41.01
CA SER A 161 -27.13 -45.82 -41.89
C SER A 161 -27.90 -44.57 -41.46
N THR A 162 -28.65 -44.61 -40.36
CA THR A 162 -29.52 -43.49 -39.95
C THR A 162 -28.98 -42.78 -38.70
N GLU A 163 -28.66 -43.50 -37.62
CA GLU A 163 -28.07 -42.89 -36.40
C GLU A 163 -26.65 -42.36 -36.65
N ARG A 164 -25.83 -43.09 -37.44
CA ARG A 164 -24.45 -42.69 -37.76
C ARG A 164 -24.36 -41.45 -38.68
N LYS A 165 -25.45 -41.06 -39.36
CA LYS A 165 -25.49 -39.81 -40.16
C LYS A 165 -25.87 -38.59 -39.33
N GLU A 166 -26.62 -38.78 -38.25
CA GLU A 166 -27.13 -37.70 -37.40
C GLU A 166 -26.10 -37.23 -36.37
N GLU A 167 -25.35 -38.16 -35.79
CA GLU A 167 -24.18 -37.87 -34.94
C GLU A 167 -23.08 -37.16 -35.74
N VAL A 168 -22.86 -37.58 -37.00
CA VAL A 168 -21.91 -36.92 -37.91
C VAL A 168 -22.37 -35.51 -38.29
N ALA A 169 -23.67 -35.22 -38.33
CA ALA A 169 -24.21 -33.90 -38.68
C ALA A 169 -24.14 -32.87 -37.51
N SER A 170 -24.31 -33.30 -36.26
CA SER A 170 -24.12 -32.43 -35.08
C SER A 170 -22.63 -32.18 -34.81
N VAL A 171 -21.78 -33.19 -34.98
CA VAL A 171 -20.32 -33.08 -34.85
C VAL A 171 -19.73 -32.21 -35.96
N THR A 172 -20.20 -32.29 -37.20
CA THR A 172 -19.73 -31.42 -38.31
C THR A 172 -20.15 -29.95 -38.14
N ALA A 173 -21.35 -29.67 -37.60
CA ALA A 173 -21.79 -28.31 -37.30
C ALA A 173 -20.99 -27.66 -36.15
N THR A 174 -20.56 -28.45 -35.15
CA THR A 174 -19.74 -27.97 -34.03
C THR A 174 -18.24 -27.87 -34.40
N SER A 175 -17.77 -28.72 -35.33
CA SER A 175 -16.43 -28.65 -35.92
C SER A 175 -16.26 -27.43 -36.83
N SER A 176 -17.31 -27.03 -37.57
CA SER A 176 -17.24 -25.85 -38.44
C SER A 176 -17.20 -24.54 -37.66
N THR A 177 -17.91 -24.42 -36.53
CA THR A 177 -17.86 -23.24 -35.66
C THR A 177 -16.49 -23.06 -34.99
N THR A 178 -15.87 -24.13 -34.51
CA THR A 178 -14.52 -24.07 -33.92
C THR A 178 -13.43 -23.77 -34.95
N LYS A 179 -13.57 -24.26 -36.18
CA LYS A 179 -12.71 -23.86 -37.31
C LYS A 179 -12.88 -22.38 -37.67
N PHE A 180 -14.11 -21.87 -37.62
CA PHE A 180 -14.40 -20.45 -37.84
C PHE A 180 -13.79 -19.54 -36.75
N GLU A 181 -13.93 -19.91 -35.47
CA GLU A 181 -13.32 -19.20 -34.33
C GLU A 181 -11.79 -19.13 -34.44
N ARG A 182 -11.14 -20.21 -34.87
CA ARG A 182 -9.68 -20.23 -35.10
C ARG A 182 -9.24 -19.39 -36.31
N SER A 183 -10.15 -19.10 -37.24
CA SER A 183 -9.87 -18.28 -38.43
C SER A 183 -10.04 -16.77 -38.23
N MET A 184 -10.52 -16.34 -37.05
CA MET A 184 -10.75 -14.92 -36.75
C MET A 184 -9.45 -14.12 -36.67
N ILE A 185 -9.52 -12.84 -37.04
CA ILE A 185 -8.40 -11.90 -36.82
C ILE A 185 -8.05 -11.82 -35.34
N ARG A 186 -6.76 -11.70 -35.01
CA ARG A 186 -6.24 -11.71 -33.63
C ARG A 186 -6.98 -10.77 -32.65
N PRO A 187 -7.28 -9.50 -32.97
CA PRO A 187 -8.00 -8.64 -32.01
C PRO A 187 -9.45 -9.09 -31.76
N LEU A 188 -10.12 -9.64 -32.79
CA LEU A 188 -11.46 -10.21 -32.62
C LEU A 188 -11.42 -11.49 -31.78
N ARG A 189 -10.41 -12.33 -31.99
CA ARG A 189 -10.17 -13.52 -31.17
C ARG A 189 -9.89 -13.15 -29.72
N LEU A 190 -9.10 -12.10 -29.47
CA LEU A 190 -8.85 -11.56 -28.12
C LEU A 190 -10.15 -11.07 -27.47
N LEU A 191 -10.99 -10.34 -28.20
CA LEU A 191 -12.28 -9.86 -27.68
C LEU A 191 -13.23 -11.03 -27.36
N TYR A 192 -13.25 -12.06 -28.21
CA TYR A 192 -14.03 -13.27 -27.96
C TYR A 192 -13.52 -14.01 -26.71
N ALA A 193 -12.20 -14.22 -26.59
CA ALA A 193 -11.60 -14.83 -25.41
C ALA A 193 -11.90 -14.03 -24.13
N LEU A 194 -11.81 -12.69 -24.20
CA LEU A 194 -12.17 -11.81 -23.09
C LEU A 194 -13.65 -11.93 -22.70
N PHE A 195 -14.54 -11.98 -23.69
CA PHE A 195 -15.98 -12.13 -23.45
C PHE A 195 -16.30 -13.47 -22.76
N TYR A 196 -15.71 -14.58 -23.21
CA TYR A 196 -15.90 -15.87 -22.55
C TYR A 196 -15.29 -15.91 -21.15
N ALA A 197 -14.14 -15.27 -20.94
CA ALA A 197 -13.53 -15.14 -19.60
C ALA A 197 -14.42 -14.34 -18.63
N ILE A 198 -15.05 -13.26 -19.11
CA ILE A 198 -16.00 -12.48 -18.31
C ILE A 198 -17.25 -13.30 -17.98
N ILE A 199 -17.77 -14.06 -18.93
CA ILE A 199 -18.95 -14.90 -18.69
C ILE A 199 -18.64 -16.02 -17.69
N SER A 200 -17.51 -16.71 -17.86
CA SER A 200 -17.10 -17.81 -16.98
C SER A 200 -16.97 -17.38 -15.52
N HIS A 201 -16.53 -16.14 -15.29
CA HIS A 201 -16.35 -15.57 -13.95
C HIS A 201 -17.24 -14.34 -13.70
N SER A 202 -18.48 -14.40 -14.16
CA SER A 202 -19.44 -13.29 -14.01
C SER A 202 -19.75 -12.92 -12.55
N GLU A 203 -19.59 -13.85 -11.61
CA GLU A 203 -19.68 -13.60 -10.16
C GLU A 203 -18.57 -12.66 -9.66
N ILE A 204 -17.31 -12.92 -10.03
CA ILE A 204 -16.15 -12.09 -9.67
C ILE A 204 -16.29 -10.68 -10.26
N LEU A 205 -16.82 -10.56 -11.48
CA LEU A 205 -17.12 -9.26 -12.08
C LEU A 205 -18.12 -8.46 -11.22
N CYS A 206 -19.20 -9.10 -10.75
CA CYS A 206 -20.17 -8.44 -9.88
C CYS A 206 -19.51 -7.97 -8.58
N PHE A 207 -18.72 -8.84 -7.93
CA PHE A 207 -17.98 -8.50 -6.72
C PHE A 207 -17.00 -7.34 -6.91
N PHE A 208 -16.32 -7.31 -8.05
CA PHE A 208 -15.41 -6.22 -8.41
C PHE A 208 -16.15 -4.89 -8.61
N LEU A 209 -17.30 -4.90 -9.30
CA LEU A 209 -18.12 -3.70 -9.48
C LEU A 209 -18.69 -3.18 -8.16
N ILE A 210 -19.06 -4.07 -7.24
CA ILE A 210 -19.46 -3.75 -5.87
C ILE A 210 -18.34 -2.96 -5.15
N ILE A 211 -17.12 -3.48 -5.19
CA ILE A 211 -15.95 -2.85 -4.55
C ILE A 211 -15.63 -1.49 -5.19
N ILE A 212 -15.65 -1.40 -6.53
CA ILE A 212 -15.44 -0.14 -7.25
C ILE A 212 -16.51 0.89 -6.89
N ASN A 213 -17.78 0.48 -6.83
CA ASN A 213 -18.87 1.39 -6.49
C ASN A 213 -18.60 2.05 -5.13
N HIS A 214 -18.19 1.25 -4.14
CA HIS A 214 -17.86 1.78 -2.82
C HIS A 214 -16.57 2.61 -2.79
N ILE A 215 -15.51 2.23 -3.52
CA ILE A 215 -14.27 3.03 -3.62
C ILE A 215 -14.52 4.42 -4.18
N VAL A 216 -15.38 4.53 -5.19
CA VAL A 216 -15.65 5.79 -5.88
C VAL A 216 -16.65 6.66 -5.10
N ARG A 217 -17.65 6.04 -4.47
CA ARG A 217 -18.70 6.79 -3.75
C ARG A 217 -18.36 7.06 -2.30
N ALA A 218 -17.75 6.10 -1.60
CA ALA A 218 -17.42 6.17 -0.18
C ALA A 218 -18.59 6.56 0.76
N ASN A 219 -19.82 6.23 0.38
CA ASN A 219 -21.02 6.57 1.15
C ASN A 219 -21.42 5.44 2.10
N LEU A 220 -22.06 5.79 3.22
CA LEU A 220 -22.61 4.85 4.19
C LEU A 220 -23.61 3.87 3.57
N LEU A 221 -24.34 4.28 2.52
CA LEU A 221 -25.27 3.41 1.80
C LEU A 221 -24.57 2.36 0.94
N SER A 222 -23.32 2.58 0.52
CA SER A 222 -22.58 1.57 -0.28
C SER A 222 -21.83 0.56 0.60
N MET A 223 -21.61 0.88 1.88
CA MET A 223 -20.83 0.05 2.81
C MET A 223 -21.50 -1.29 3.17
N PRO A 224 -22.81 -1.38 3.50
CA PRO A 224 -23.47 -2.66 3.82
C PRO A 224 -23.33 -3.71 2.73
N LEU A 225 -23.32 -3.27 1.47
CA LEU A 225 -23.24 -4.17 0.34
C LEU A 225 -21.83 -4.77 0.17
N VAL A 226 -20.77 -4.02 0.46
CA VAL A 226 -19.40 -4.56 0.50
C VAL A 226 -19.16 -5.43 1.75
N ILE A 227 -19.77 -5.10 2.88
CA ILE A 227 -19.72 -5.96 4.07
C ILE A 227 -20.44 -7.29 3.81
N ALA A 228 -21.63 -7.25 3.20
CA ALA A 228 -22.36 -8.45 2.79
C ALA A 228 -21.59 -9.28 1.75
N LEU A 229 -20.80 -8.64 0.87
CA LEU A 229 -19.91 -9.34 -0.04
C LEU A 229 -18.89 -10.22 0.71
N PHE A 230 -18.18 -9.68 1.70
CA PHE A 230 -17.13 -10.41 2.40
C PHE A 230 -17.65 -11.35 3.50
N LEU A 231 -18.71 -10.96 4.21
CA LEU A 231 -19.23 -11.72 5.35
C LEU A 231 -20.37 -12.69 5.00
N TRP A 232 -20.92 -12.61 3.78
CA TRP A 232 -21.96 -13.53 3.34
C TRP A 232 -21.64 -14.18 1.99
N ALA A 233 -21.42 -13.40 0.92
CA ALA A 233 -21.29 -13.94 -0.43
C ALA A 233 -20.09 -14.89 -0.59
N LEU A 234 -18.90 -14.41 -0.24
CA LEU A 234 -17.63 -15.11 -0.46
C LEU A 234 -17.39 -16.26 0.51
N LEU A 235 -18.18 -16.34 1.59
CA LEU A 235 -18.10 -17.41 2.59
C LEU A 235 -19.10 -18.56 2.32
N CYS A 236 -20.11 -18.37 1.47
CA CYS A 236 -21.05 -19.43 1.12
C CYS A 236 -20.38 -20.57 0.35
N ILE A 237 -20.59 -21.81 0.80
CA ILE A 237 -20.22 -23.06 0.11
C ILE A 237 -21.49 -23.68 -0.50
N PRO A 238 -21.48 -24.16 -1.76
CA PRO A 238 -20.43 -24.02 -2.77
C PRO A 238 -20.44 -22.67 -3.51
N ARG A 239 -21.57 -21.93 -3.48
CA ARG A 239 -21.76 -20.64 -4.16
C ARG A 239 -22.70 -19.70 -3.39
N PRO A 240 -22.73 -18.39 -3.69
CA PRO A 240 -23.69 -17.48 -3.09
C PRO A 240 -25.14 -17.91 -3.36
N THR A 241 -25.99 -17.81 -2.34
CA THR A 241 -27.38 -18.27 -2.40
C THR A 241 -28.24 -17.38 -3.31
N LYS A 242 -29.37 -17.92 -3.80
CA LYS A 242 -30.41 -17.13 -4.51
C LYS A 242 -30.86 -15.90 -3.68
N ARG A 243 -30.95 -16.07 -2.34
CA ARG A 243 -31.35 -15.00 -1.41
C ARG A 243 -30.37 -13.83 -1.42
N PHE A 244 -29.07 -14.11 -1.46
CA PHE A 244 -28.03 -13.08 -1.57
C PHE A 244 -28.17 -12.25 -2.85
N TRP A 245 -28.36 -12.89 -4.00
CA TRP A 245 -28.51 -12.18 -5.27
C TRP A 245 -29.80 -11.36 -5.36
N ILE A 246 -30.90 -11.87 -4.79
CA ILE A 246 -32.14 -11.10 -4.67
C ILE A 246 -31.94 -9.89 -3.75
N PHE A 247 -31.25 -10.07 -2.61
CA PHE A 247 -30.92 -8.99 -1.69
C PHE A 247 -30.12 -7.87 -2.37
N ILE A 248 -29.08 -8.19 -3.14
CA ILE A 248 -28.33 -7.16 -3.88
C ILE A 248 -29.22 -6.43 -4.88
N LEU A 249 -30.03 -7.16 -5.65
CA LEU A 249 -30.92 -6.55 -6.64
C LEU A 249 -31.93 -5.61 -5.98
N THR A 250 -32.57 -6.03 -4.89
CA THR A 250 -33.55 -5.18 -4.19
C THR A 250 -32.87 -4.00 -3.52
N TYR A 251 -31.71 -4.20 -2.91
CA TYR A 251 -30.94 -3.15 -2.25
C TYR A 251 -30.49 -2.05 -3.23
N GLU A 252 -29.91 -2.44 -4.37
CA GLU A 252 -29.47 -1.50 -5.40
C GLU A 252 -30.66 -0.75 -6.02
N MET A 253 -31.80 -1.41 -6.27
CA MET A 253 -33.00 -0.73 -6.74
C MET A 253 -33.48 0.34 -5.74
N VAL A 254 -33.48 0.02 -4.45
CA VAL A 254 -33.85 0.96 -3.38
C VAL A 254 -32.85 2.12 -3.29
N ILE A 255 -31.55 1.87 -3.42
CA ILE A 255 -30.52 2.91 -3.40
C ILE A 255 -30.64 3.84 -4.60
N VAL A 256 -30.83 3.31 -5.81
CA VAL A 256 -31.00 4.15 -7.00
C VAL A 256 -32.23 5.03 -6.86
N MET A 257 -33.34 4.48 -6.34
CA MET A 257 -34.55 5.25 -6.04
C MET A 257 -34.27 6.33 -4.97
N TYR A 258 -33.58 5.97 -3.89
CA TYR A 258 -33.20 6.88 -2.82
C TYR A 258 -32.35 8.05 -3.37
N LYS A 259 -31.25 7.73 -4.08
CA LYS A 259 -30.35 8.74 -4.65
C LYS A 259 -31.08 9.65 -5.64
N TYR A 260 -32.00 9.09 -6.44
CA TYR A 260 -32.83 9.85 -7.37
C TYR A 260 -33.72 10.87 -6.67
N VAL A 261 -34.41 10.48 -5.59
CA VAL A 261 -35.26 11.39 -4.80
C VAL A 261 -34.45 12.57 -4.27
N PHE A 262 -33.22 12.35 -3.82
CA PHE A 262 -32.37 13.41 -3.27
C PHE A 262 -31.60 14.23 -4.32
N GLN A 263 -31.76 14.00 -5.63
CA GLN A 263 -31.15 14.85 -6.66
C GLN A 263 -31.86 16.20 -6.86
N PHE A 264 -33.07 16.37 -6.33
CA PHE A 264 -33.80 17.61 -6.56
C PHE A 264 -33.18 18.80 -5.80
N SER A 265 -33.13 19.95 -6.48
CA SER A 265 -32.57 21.20 -5.96
C SER A 265 -33.42 21.89 -4.88
N PHE A 266 -34.62 21.38 -4.56
CA PHE A 266 -35.46 21.94 -3.50
C PHE A 266 -34.91 21.67 -2.10
N TYR A 267 -34.06 20.64 -1.94
CA TYR A 267 -33.47 20.32 -0.65
C TYR A 267 -32.43 21.36 -0.25
N PRO A 268 -32.42 21.85 1.01
CA PRO A 268 -31.50 22.91 1.44
C PRO A 268 -30.02 22.59 1.20
N TRP A 269 -29.64 21.32 1.35
CA TRP A 269 -28.26 20.85 1.15
C TRP A 269 -27.81 20.85 -0.32
N ASN A 270 -28.74 20.84 -1.29
CA ASN A 270 -28.42 20.90 -2.72
C ASN A 270 -28.44 22.32 -3.29
N SER A 271 -28.47 23.34 -2.44
CA SER A 271 -28.30 24.73 -2.89
C SER A 271 -26.84 24.99 -3.27
N GLU A 272 -26.62 25.76 -4.34
CA GLU A 272 -25.27 26.07 -4.85
C GLU A 272 -24.35 26.65 -3.76
N ALA A 273 -24.90 27.46 -2.85
CA ALA A 273 -24.16 28.04 -1.72
C ALA A 273 -23.66 26.97 -0.72
N ASN A 274 -24.48 25.96 -0.42
CA ASN A 274 -24.10 24.89 0.51
C ASN A 274 -23.15 23.88 -0.13
N LEU A 275 -23.27 23.63 -1.43
CA LEU A 275 -22.33 22.80 -2.17
C LEU A 275 -20.93 23.45 -2.20
N ALA A 276 -20.86 24.72 -2.61
CA ALA A 276 -19.60 25.47 -2.68
C ALA A 276 -18.95 25.71 -1.30
N TYR A 277 -19.74 25.80 -0.22
CA TYR A 277 -19.19 25.96 1.13
C TYR A 277 -18.60 24.66 1.69
N ASN A 278 -19.20 23.50 1.39
CA ASN A 278 -18.80 22.22 1.96
C ASN A 278 -17.77 21.46 1.12
N GLU A 279 -17.58 21.84 -0.15
CA GLU A 279 -16.50 21.35 -1.02
C GLU A 279 -15.13 21.75 -0.42
N GLY A 280 -14.55 20.86 0.39
CA GLY A 280 -13.22 21.00 1.01
C GLY A 280 -13.18 21.51 2.45
N ASN A 281 -14.29 21.96 3.06
CA ASN A 281 -14.28 22.53 4.43
C ASN A 281 -14.70 21.56 5.54
N THR A 282 -15.43 20.48 5.23
CA THR A 282 -15.89 19.51 6.26
C THR A 282 -15.85 18.06 5.75
N PRO A 283 -14.88 17.23 6.20
CA PRO A 283 -14.66 15.88 5.67
C PRO A 283 -15.75 14.85 6.03
N LEU A 284 -16.63 15.15 7.00
CA LEU A 284 -17.75 14.29 7.42
C LEU A 284 -19.09 15.04 7.39
N TRP A 285 -19.36 15.78 6.32
CA TRP A 285 -20.65 16.44 6.16
C TRP A 285 -21.78 15.39 6.02
N PRO A 286 -22.79 15.36 6.91
CA PRO A 286 -23.75 14.25 6.94
C PRO A 286 -24.49 13.97 5.62
N PRO A 287 -24.97 14.98 4.86
CA PRO A 287 -25.58 14.74 3.55
C PRO A 287 -24.66 14.03 2.56
N GLU A 288 -23.36 14.30 2.58
CA GLU A 288 -22.38 13.62 1.73
C GLU A 288 -22.14 12.18 2.20
N VAL A 289 -21.96 11.95 3.50
CA VAL A 289 -21.81 10.61 4.09
C VAL A 289 -23.00 9.70 3.78
N PHE A 290 -24.23 10.24 3.81
CA PHE A 290 -25.44 9.51 3.42
C PHE A 290 -25.66 9.44 1.90
N GLY A 291 -24.88 10.15 1.08
CA GLY A 291 -25.03 10.17 -0.37
C GLY A 291 -26.27 10.92 -0.87
N MET A 292 -26.71 11.95 -0.15
CA MET A 292 -27.88 12.79 -0.47
C MET A 292 -27.53 14.01 -1.36
N VAL A 293 -26.25 14.18 -1.71
CA VAL A 293 -25.73 15.33 -2.45
C VAL A 293 -25.98 15.20 -3.96
N TYR A 294 -26.30 16.33 -4.60
CA TYR A 294 -26.41 16.42 -6.05
C TYR A 294 -25.07 16.09 -6.75
N THR A 295 -25.08 15.12 -7.67
CA THR A 295 -23.91 14.80 -8.50
C THR A 295 -24.32 14.47 -9.94
N GLU A 296 -23.62 15.01 -10.94
CA GLU A 296 -24.02 14.89 -12.36
C GLU A 296 -24.14 13.43 -12.83
N ASN A 297 -23.25 12.56 -12.37
CA ASN A 297 -23.19 11.15 -12.74
C ASN A 297 -23.55 10.22 -11.56
N PHE A 298 -24.56 10.54 -10.76
CA PHE A 298 -24.85 9.84 -9.49
C PHE A 298 -25.19 8.34 -9.63
N SER A 299 -25.74 7.89 -10.76
CA SER A 299 -26.28 6.53 -10.93
C SER A 299 -25.50 5.63 -11.88
N VAL A 300 -24.46 6.12 -12.58
CA VAL A 300 -23.77 5.33 -13.63
C VAL A 300 -23.22 4.01 -13.10
N LEU A 301 -22.49 4.03 -11.98
CA LEU A 301 -21.93 2.83 -11.38
C LEU A 301 -22.99 1.89 -10.80
N ASP A 302 -24.05 2.44 -10.17
CA ASP A 302 -25.16 1.65 -9.63
C ASP A 302 -25.94 0.95 -10.77
N LEU A 303 -26.15 1.64 -11.91
CA LEU A 303 -26.78 1.08 -13.11
C LEU A 303 -25.90 0.02 -13.78
N CYS A 304 -24.59 0.25 -13.86
CA CYS A 304 -23.63 -0.75 -14.34
C CYS A 304 -23.63 -2.00 -13.45
N LEU A 305 -23.67 -1.82 -12.12
CA LEU A 305 -23.76 -2.90 -11.15
C LEU A 305 -25.09 -3.66 -11.30
N LEU A 306 -26.21 -2.96 -11.39
CA LEU A 306 -27.53 -3.56 -11.61
C LEU A 306 -27.54 -4.40 -12.90
N LEU A 307 -26.99 -3.87 -14.00
CA LEU A 307 -26.87 -4.58 -15.27
C LEU A 307 -26.01 -5.84 -15.13
N ALA A 308 -24.86 -5.74 -14.45
CA ALA A 308 -23.98 -6.89 -14.24
C ALA A 308 -24.65 -7.99 -13.40
N VAL A 309 -25.37 -7.62 -12.33
CA VAL A 309 -26.09 -8.58 -11.49
C VAL A 309 -27.26 -9.22 -12.25
N PHE A 310 -28.00 -8.46 -13.07
CA PHE A 310 -29.02 -9.02 -13.96
C PHE A 310 -28.42 -9.97 -15.01
N PHE A 311 -27.26 -9.63 -15.56
CA PHE A 311 -26.53 -10.46 -16.50
C PHE A 311 -26.09 -11.77 -15.84
N HIS A 312 -25.49 -11.71 -14.66
CA HIS A 312 -25.12 -12.89 -13.87
C HIS A 312 -26.35 -13.74 -13.52
N ARG A 313 -27.47 -13.13 -13.11
CA ARG A 313 -28.75 -13.81 -12.90
C ARG A 313 -29.25 -14.52 -14.16
N SER A 314 -29.10 -13.91 -15.33
CA SER A 314 -29.47 -14.51 -16.61
C SER A 314 -28.64 -15.76 -16.90
N ILE A 315 -27.32 -15.69 -16.65
CA ILE A 315 -26.41 -16.83 -16.76
C ILE A 315 -26.84 -17.95 -15.81
N LEU A 316 -27.06 -17.66 -14.53
CA LEU A 316 -27.51 -18.66 -13.54
C LEU A 316 -28.82 -19.34 -13.96
N LYS A 317 -29.81 -18.57 -14.44
CA LYS A 317 -31.06 -19.12 -14.98
C LYS A 317 -30.83 -20.00 -16.21
N SER A 318 -29.95 -19.59 -17.13
CA SER A 318 -29.67 -20.32 -18.37
C SER A 318 -29.04 -21.71 -18.16
N HIS A 319 -28.38 -21.89 -17.01
CA HIS A 319 -27.78 -23.13 -16.53
C HIS A 319 -28.66 -23.92 -15.55
N GLY A 320 -29.86 -23.44 -15.20
CA GLY A 320 -30.73 -24.09 -14.22
C GLY A 320 -30.26 -23.93 -12.76
N LEU A 321 -29.33 -23.01 -12.49
CA LEU A 321 -28.72 -22.78 -11.18
C LEU A 321 -29.49 -21.75 -10.33
N TRP A 322 -30.61 -21.21 -10.84
CA TRP A 322 -31.46 -20.23 -10.14
C TRP A 322 -32.64 -20.91 -9.42
N THR A 323 -32.38 -22.02 -8.74
CA THR A 323 -33.33 -22.69 -7.84
C THR A 323 -32.93 -22.44 -6.39
N GLU A 324 -33.85 -22.55 -5.44
CA GLU A 324 -33.43 -22.64 -4.04
C GLU A 324 -32.63 -23.92 -3.89
N SER A 325 -31.44 -23.83 -3.30
CA SER A 325 -30.68 -25.02 -2.95
C SER A 325 -31.51 -25.77 -1.91
N GLN A 326 -32.35 -26.70 -2.35
CA GLN A 326 -32.82 -27.75 -1.47
C GLN A 326 -31.55 -28.42 -0.96
N VAL A 327 -31.36 -28.32 0.36
CA VAL A 327 -30.36 -29.05 1.09
C VAL A 327 -30.59 -30.50 0.72
N VAL A 328 -29.68 -31.10 -0.04
CA VAL A 328 -29.72 -32.55 -0.31
C VAL A 328 -29.68 -33.21 1.08
N PRO A 329 -30.77 -33.84 1.53
CA PRO A 329 -30.66 -34.73 2.67
C PRO A 329 -29.80 -35.90 2.20
N ASP A 330 -28.83 -36.26 3.03
CA ASP A 330 -28.01 -37.47 2.97
C ASP A 330 -28.52 -38.55 1.99
N LEU A 331 -27.76 -38.84 0.93
CA LEU A 331 -27.95 -40.03 0.09
C LEU A 331 -27.50 -41.30 0.84
N GLY A 332 -28.10 -41.53 2.01
CA GLY A 332 -27.75 -42.66 2.87
C GLY A 332 -28.79 -43.07 3.91
N GLN A 333 -29.80 -42.24 4.21
CA GLN A 333 -30.83 -42.61 5.19
C GLN A 333 -32.17 -41.98 4.84
N ASN A 334 -32.96 -42.66 4.00
CA ASN A 334 -34.42 -42.71 4.08
C ASN A 334 -34.95 -43.62 2.97
N GLU A 335 -34.84 -44.94 3.19
CA GLU A 335 -35.81 -45.86 2.61
C GLU A 335 -37.02 -45.90 3.55
N GLY A 336 -38.19 -45.53 3.03
CA GLY A 336 -39.48 -45.74 3.70
C GLY A 336 -40.25 -44.47 3.98
N LYS A 337 -40.89 -43.92 2.93
CA LYS A 337 -42.30 -43.49 2.89
C LYS A 337 -42.54 -42.67 1.61
N GLU A 338 -43.09 -43.34 0.61
CA GLU A 338 -43.88 -42.68 -0.43
C GLU A 338 -45.28 -42.41 0.15
N GLU A 339 -45.81 -41.20 -0.09
CA GLU A 339 -47.14 -40.92 -0.63
C GLU A 339 -47.46 -39.40 -0.53
N GLU A 340 -48.08 -38.88 -1.60
CA GLU A 340 -48.77 -37.58 -1.75
C GLU A 340 -47.94 -36.35 -2.22
N GLU A 341 -47.71 -36.24 -3.53
CA GLU A 341 -47.64 -34.95 -4.26
C GLU A 341 -48.51 -35.06 -5.51
N ASP A 342 -49.67 -34.41 -5.51
CA ASP A 342 -50.44 -34.00 -6.69
C ASP A 342 -51.59 -33.08 -6.26
N GLU A 343 -51.34 -31.78 -6.09
CA GLU A 343 -52.32 -30.69 -6.26
C GLU A 343 -51.57 -29.34 -6.32
N GLU A 344 -50.96 -29.02 -7.45
CA GLU A 344 -50.48 -27.66 -7.75
C GLU A 344 -51.06 -27.19 -9.10
N SER A 345 -52.40 -27.11 -9.15
CA SER A 345 -53.12 -26.39 -10.19
C SER A 345 -54.51 -25.95 -9.73
N LYS A 346 -54.60 -25.24 -8.59
CA LYS A 346 -55.83 -24.56 -8.13
C LYS A 346 -55.59 -23.23 -7.37
N GLU A 347 -54.46 -22.54 -7.54
CA GLU A 347 -54.20 -21.30 -6.79
C GLU A 347 -54.73 -20.00 -7.43
N GLU A 348 -55.48 -20.03 -8.54
CA GLU A 348 -56.12 -18.80 -9.09
C GLU A 348 -57.58 -18.60 -8.65
N ASN A 349 -58.13 -19.45 -7.76
CA ASN A 349 -59.49 -19.28 -7.21
C ASN A 349 -59.56 -19.19 -5.67
N GLU A 350 -58.42 -19.14 -4.97
CA GLU A 350 -58.41 -19.05 -3.49
C GLU A 350 -58.24 -17.63 -2.94
N GLU A 351 -57.84 -16.64 -3.74
CA GLU A 351 -57.69 -15.25 -3.26
C GLU A 351 -59.02 -14.58 -2.89
N ASP A 352 -60.16 -15.00 -3.45
CA ASP A 352 -61.49 -14.49 -3.08
C ASP A 352 -62.13 -15.22 -1.87
N GLN A 353 -61.59 -16.38 -1.47
CA GLN A 353 -62.03 -17.10 -0.26
C GLN A 353 -61.16 -16.78 0.97
N GLU A 354 -59.90 -16.37 0.77
CA GLU A 354 -59.03 -15.94 1.87
C GLU A 354 -59.41 -14.56 2.45
N ILE A 355 -60.04 -13.68 1.66
CA ILE A 355 -60.50 -12.36 2.14
C ILE A 355 -61.74 -12.52 3.06
N ALA A 356 -62.61 -13.49 2.78
CA ALA A 356 -63.75 -13.81 3.65
C ALA A 356 -63.31 -14.52 4.96
N ALA A 357 -62.29 -15.38 4.91
CA ALA A 357 -61.73 -16.04 6.09
C ALA A 357 -60.95 -15.08 7.01
N LYS A 358 -60.31 -14.05 6.44
CA LYS A 358 -59.61 -12.99 7.19
C LYS A 358 -60.58 -12.07 7.94
N GLU A 359 -61.78 -11.79 7.40
CA GLU A 359 -62.82 -11.02 8.12
C GLU A 359 -63.45 -11.80 9.30
N ASP A 360 -63.56 -13.12 9.21
CA ASP A 360 -64.11 -13.95 10.29
C ASP A 360 -63.08 -14.28 11.39
N MET A 361 -61.79 -14.39 11.05
CA MET A 361 -60.70 -14.43 12.05
C MET A 361 -60.56 -13.12 12.83
N GLU A 362 -60.84 -11.96 12.22
CA GLU A 362 -60.80 -10.67 12.92
C GLU A 362 -62.01 -10.49 13.87
N LYS A 363 -63.17 -11.07 13.54
CA LYS A 363 -64.35 -11.15 14.43
C LYS A 363 -64.11 -12.12 15.60
N GLN A 364 -63.35 -13.20 15.39
CA GLN A 364 -62.93 -14.15 16.45
C GLN A 364 -61.92 -13.49 17.42
N LYS A 365 -60.88 -12.81 16.89
CA LYS A 365 -59.90 -12.05 17.70
C LYS A 365 -60.53 -10.91 18.51
N LYS A 366 -61.59 -10.25 18.00
CA LYS A 366 -62.37 -9.24 18.76
C LYS A 366 -63.29 -9.87 19.83
N LYS A 367 -63.73 -11.12 19.69
CA LYS A 367 -64.47 -11.88 20.73
C LYS A 367 -63.54 -12.36 21.85
N ASP A 368 -62.33 -12.82 21.55
CA ASP A 368 -61.35 -13.29 22.55
C ASP A 368 -60.71 -12.15 23.35
N LYS A 369 -60.48 -10.98 22.73
CA LYS A 369 -60.11 -9.75 23.46
C LYS A 369 -61.22 -9.25 24.40
N LYS A 370 -62.50 -9.55 24.10
CA LYS A 370 -63.65 -9.22 24.98
C LYS A 370 -63.81 -10.21 26.14
N LYS A 371 -63.34 -11.47 25.98
CA LYS A 371 -63.32 -12.50 27.03
C LYS A 371 -62.16 -12.29 28.01
N LYS A 372 -60.94 -12.03 27.53
CA LYS A 372 -59.76 -11.67 28.37
C LYS A 372 -59.91 -10.35 29.15
N LYS A 373 -60.70 -9.37 28.65
CA LYS A 373 -61.04 -8.13 29.40
C LYS A 373 -62.11 -8.32 30.48
N LYS A 374 -62.90 -9.41 30.42
CA LYS A 374 -63.93 -9.74 31.43
C LYS A 374 -63.28 -10.46 32.63
N ASP A 375 -62.34 -11.37 32.38
CA ASP A 375 -61.62 -12.12 33.43
C ASP A 375 -60.60 -11.26 34.21
N LYS A 376 -60.01 -10.23 33.56
CA LYS A 376 -59.13 -9.25 34.23
C LYS A 376 -59.91 -8.22 35.07
N LYS A 377 -61.23 -8.08 34.88
CA LYS A 377 -62.11 -7.20 35.66
C LYS A 377 -62.67 -7.89 36.91
N ASP A 378 -62.80 -9.22 36.90
CA ASP A 378 -63.26 -10.01 38.04
C ASP A 378 -62.13 -10.40 39.02
N LYS A 379 -60.86 -10.50 38.57
CA LYS A 379 -59.69 -10.65 39.48
C LYS A 379 -59.29 -9.34 40.19
N LYS A 380 -59.66 -8.17 39.65
CA LYS A 380 -59.37 -6.85 40.27
C LYS A 380 -60.46 -6.40 41.27
N LYS A 381 -61.59 -7.10 41.33
CA LYS A 381 -62.70 -6.86 42.28
C LYS A 381 -62.61 -7.71 43.56
N LYS A 382 -61.71 -8.70 43.62
CA LYS A 382 -61.51 -9.60 44.79
C LYS A 382 -60.32 -9.23 45.69
N LYS A 383 -59.57 -8.17 45.35
CA LYS A 383 -58.42 -7.67 46.15
C LYS A 383 -58.64 -6.25 46.72
N LYS A 384 -59.87 -5.72 46.65
CA LYS A 384 -60.23 -4.38 47.16
C LYS A 384 -61.15 -4.38 48.40
N ASP A 385 -61.64 -5.54 48.84
CA ASP A 385 -62.55 -5.67 49.98
C ASP A 385 -61.99 -6.53 51.14
N LYS A 386 -60.67 -6.79 51.18
CA LYS A 386 -60.01 -7.40 52.36
C LYS A 386 -58.79 -6.55 52.71
N LYS A 387 -58.87 -5.89 53.87
CA LYS A 387 -57.98 -4.86 54.43
C LYS A 387 -58.17 -3.42 53.92
N LYS A 388 -59.37 -2.89 54.17
CA LYS A 388 -59.55 -1.62 54.89
C LYS A 388 -60.22 -1.95 56.22
N SER A 389 -59.41 -2.26 57.23
CA SER A 389 -59.77 -2.23 58.65
C SER A 389 -58.47 -2.34 59.45
N GLU A 390 -58.25 -1.35 60.30
CA GLU A 390 -57.26 -1.27 61.38
C GLU A 390 -55.85 -0.80 60.96
N GLU A 391 -55.78 0.53 60.79
CA GLU A 391 -54.73 1.41 61.34
C GLU A 391 -54.83 1.47 62.89
N ASP A 392 -53.74 1.96 63.50
CA ASP A 392 -53.52 2.44 64.89
C ASP A 392 -52.40 1.60 65.58
N GLU A 393 -51.13 2.08 65.53
CA GLU A 393 -50.39 2.81 66.60
C GLU A 393 -50.04 1.91 67.80
N GLU A 394 -48.86 1.88 68.44
CA GLU A 394 -47.66 2.73 68.51
C GLU A 394 -46.55 1.92 69.26
N THR A 395 -45.27 2.26 69.02
CA THR A 395 -44.04 2.32 69.90
C THR A 395 -43.84 1.34 71.10
N GLU A 396 -42.65 0.88 71.55
CA GLU A 396 -41.26 1.36 71.53
C GLU A 396 -40.27 0.27 72.07
N ALA A 397 -38.94 0.57 72.00
CA ALA A 397 -37.77 0.00 72.71
C ALA A 397 -37.08 -1.28 72.14
N ALA A 398 -35.86 -1.15 71.57
CA ALA A 398 -34.50 -1.21 72.20
C ALA A 398 -34.07 -2.67 72.49
N ASP A 399 -32.85 -3.18 72.27
CA ASP A 399 -31.48 -2.62 72.24
C ASP A 399 -30.50 -3.74 71.79
N GLY A 400 -29.26 -3.40 71.42
CA GLY A 400 -28.07 -4.27 71.66
C GLY A 400 -27.43 -5.10 70.53
N ASP A 401 -26.51 -4.46 69.79
CA ASP A 401 -25.06 -4.76 69.62
C ASP A 401 -24.43 -6.13 69.27
N THR A 402 -23.35 -5.99 68.47
CA THR A 402 -22.09 -6.77 68.33
C THR A 402 -22.13 -8.10 67.56
N GLU A 403 -21.51 -8.20 66.37
CA GLU A 403 -20.09 -8.27 65.98
C GLU A 403 -19.55 -9.71 65.82
N ASP A 404 -18.99 -9.92 64.63
CA ASP A 404 -17.76 -10.67 64.30
C ASP A 404 -17.73 -12.15 63.88
N ALA A 405 -16.93 -12.32 62.80
CA ALA A 405 -16.04 -13.43 62.45
C ALA A 405 -16.66 -14.77 62.01
N ALA A 406 -16.02 -15.62 61.20
CA ALA A 406 -14.92 -15.56 60.24
C ALA A 406 -14.87 -16.95 59.57
N ALA A 407 -14.35 -16.98 58.34
CA ALA A 407 -13.49 -18.04 57.78
C ALA A 407 -13.95 -19.52 57.68
N ALA A 408 -13.92 -19.97 56.41
CA ALA A 408 -13.13 -21.10 55.90
C ALA A 408 -13.68 -22.55 55.91
N LYS A 409 -13.91 -23.03 54.67
CA LYS A 409 -13.37 -24.23 54.00
C LYS A 409 -13.80 -25.66 54.41
N VAL A 410 -14.29 -26.35 53.36
CA VAL A 410 -13.97 -27.71 52.87
C VAL A 410 -14.72 -28.90 53.48
N GLY A 411 -15.28 -29.74 52.59
CA GLY A 411 -15.15 -31.20 52.67
C GLY A 411 -16.43 -32.03 52.70
N ASP A 412 -16.78 -32.56 51.52
CA ASP A 412 -17.22 -33.93 51.21
C ASP A 412 -18.58 -34.54 51.66
N GLU A 413 -19.24 -35.06 50.62
CA GLU A 413 -19.92 -36.36 50.43
C GLU A 413 -21.31 -36.67 51.04
N GLU A 414 -22.22 -36.91 50.08
CA GLU A 414 -23.29 -37.94 49.95
C GLU A 414 -24.19 -38.34 51.14
N GLY A 415 -25.51 -38.30 50.89
CA GLY A 415 -26.49 -39.08 51.64
C GLY A 415 -27.94 -38.67 51.42
N ALA A 416 -28.65 -39.44 50.59
CA ALA A 416 -30.08 -39.27 50.28
C ALA A 416 -31.02 -39.58 51.46
N ALA A 417 -32.13 -38.84 51.58
CA ALA A 417 -33.53 -39.33 51.58
C ALA A 417 -34.54 -38.49 52.41
N VAL A 418 -35.44 -37.81 51.69
CA VAL A 418 -36.93 -37.71 51.82
C VAL A 418 -37.63 -37.12 53.07
N GLY A 419 -38.44 -36.08 52.81
CA GLY A 419 -39.73 -35.71 53.45
C GLY A 419 -39.68 -34.58 54.49
N GLU A 420 -40.56 -33.58 54.55
CA GLU A 420 -41.70 -33.12 53.75
C GLU A 420 -41.98 -31.66 54.23
N ASP A 421 -42.71 -30.89 53.42
CA ASP A 421 -43.49 -29.68 53.76
C ASP A 421 -42.87 -28.27 53.82
N GLY A 422 -43.20 -27.43 52.82
CA GLY A 422 -43.25 -25.95 52.95
C GLY A 422 -42.93 -25.14 51.68
N GLU A 423 -43.96 -24.70 50.93
CA GLU A 423 -43.85 -23.67 49.87
C GLU A 423 -43.17 -22.38 50.38
N PRO A 424 -42.24 -21.77 49.60
CA PRO A 424 -42.67 -20.73 48.65
C PRO A 424 -41.81 -20.65 47.37
N ILE A 425 -42.31 -21.07 46.22
CA ILE A 425 -41.71 -20.77 44.91
C ILE A 425 -42.84 -20.49 43.92
N GLN A 426 -43.24 -19.21 43.79
CA GLN A 426 -44.13 -18.74 42.69
C GLN A 426 -43.75 -17.32 42.23
N ARG A 427 -42.52 -16.87 42.52
CA ARG A 427 -42.00 -15.57 42.06
C ARG A 427 -40.71 -15.69 41.24
N GLU A 428 -39.91 -16.73 41.46
CA GLU A 428 -38.68 -16.96 40.69
C GLU A 428 -38.96 -17.71 39.37
N GLU A 429 -39.97 -18.59 39.31
CA GLU A 429 -40.37 -19.26 38.06
C GLU A 429 -40.84 -18.30 36.96
N SER A 430 -41.46 -17.17 37.30
CA SER A 430 -41.94 -16.22 36.29
C SER A 430 -40.83 -15.35 35.69
N GLU A 431 -39.70 -15.17 36.39
CA GLU A 431 -38.53 -14.44 35.87
C GLU A 431 -37.60 -15.40 35.10
N GLU A 432 -37.46 -16.66 35.54
CA GLU A 432 -36.76 -17.70 34.76
C GLU A 432 -37.48 -18.12 33.47
N GLU A 433 -38.83 -18.10 33.44
CA GLU A 433 -39.59 -18.39 32.21
C GLU A 433 -39.52 -17.24 31.18
N GLU A 434 -39.45 -15.97 31.63
CA GLU A 434 -39.22 -14.83 30.73
C GLU A 434 -37.77 -14.80 30.19
N GLU A 435 -36.76 -15.13 31.01
CA GLU A 435 -35.37 -15.27 30.54
C GLU A 435 -35.18 -16.47 29.59
N LYS A 436 -35.85 -17.62 29.84
CA LYS A 436 -35.83 -18.78 28.94
C LYS A 436 -36.60 -18.54 27.65
N GLU A 437 -37.68 -17.75 27.66
CA GLU A 437 -38.38 -17.35 26.43
C GLU A 437 -37.50 -16.38 25.60
N GLU A 438 -36.83 -15.38 26.20
CA GLU A 438 -35.89 -14.50 25.49
C GLU A 438 -34.62 -15.22 24.98
N GLU A 439 -34.06 -16.17 25.74
CA GLU A 439 -32.99 -17.06 25.27
C GLU A 439 -33.46 -17.96 24.11
N SER A 440 -34.69 -18.49 24.16
CA SER A 440 -35.23 -19.32 23.08
C SER A 440 -35.52 -18.54 21.79
N GLU A 441 -35.97 -17.28 21.91
CA GLU A 441 -36.19 -16.39 20.75
C GLU A 441 -34.86 -16.00 20.11
N THR A 442 -33.83 -15.66 20.91
CA THR A 442 -32.49 -15.36 20.39
C THR A 442 -31.80 -16.57 19.78
N GLU A 443 -31.98 -17.78 20.34
CA GLU A 443 -31.52 -19.03 19.73
C GLU A 443 -32.23 -19.32 18.40
N SER A 444 -33.51 -19.01 18.27
CA SER A 444 -34.26 -19.20 17.02
C SER A 444 -33.78 -18.28 15.89
N LEU A 445 -33.38 -17.04 16.22
CA LEU A 445 -32.81 -16.07 15.28
C LEU A 445 -31.36 -16.40 14.91
N LEU A 446 -30.59 -17.00 15.83
CA LEU A 446 -29.22 -17.44 15.59
C LEU A 446 -29.13 -18.83 14.94
N ALA A 447 -30.19 -19.63 14.95
CA ALA A 447 -30.18 -20.98 14.38
C ALA A 447 -29.76 -21.02 12.89
N PRO A 448 -30.22 -20.13 11.99
CA PRO A 448 -29.73 -20.08 10.61
C PRO A 448 -28.25 -19.70 10.51
N LEU A 449 -27.78 -18.78 11.37
CA LEU A 449 -26.37 -18.37 11.43
C LEU A 449 -25.47 -19.48 11.95
N LYS A 450 -25.94 -20.23 12.95
CA LYS A 450 -25.26 -21.41 13.50
C LYS A 450 -25.14 -22.50 12.44
N ARG A 451 -26.23 -22.78 11.70
CA ARG A 451 -26.21 -23.73 10.56
C ARG A 451 -25.25 -23.28 9.46
N PHE A 452 -25.26 -21.99 9.10
CA PHE A 452 -24.33 -21.43 8.12
C PHE A 452 -22.86 -21.59 8.56
N TYR A 453 -22.57 -21.28 9.81
CA TYR A 453 -21.22 -21.43 10.37
C TYR A 453 -20.78 -22.90 10.43
N GLN A 454 -21.67 -23.81 10.83
CA GLN A 454 -21.38 -25.26 10.83
C GLN A 454 -21.03 -25.74 9.42
N GLN A 455 -21.85 -25.41 8.42
CA GLN A 455 -21.59 -25.75 7.01
C GLN A 455 -20.26 -25.18 6.47
N MET A 456 -19.85 -24.00 6.94
CA MET A 456 -18.60 -23.37 6.52
C MET A 456 -17.36 -24.06 7.14
N VAL A 457 -17.48 -24.60 8.34
CA VAL A 457 -16.39 -25.27 9.06
C VAL A 457 -16.28 -26.75 8.68
N ASP A 458 -17.35 -27.34 8.13
CA ASP A 458 -17.38 -28.75 7.77
C ASP A 458 -16.36 -29.09 6.66
N PRO A 459 -15.38 -29.97 6.94
CA PRO A 459 -14.30 -30.29 6.00
C PRO A 459 -14.77 -31.14 4.80
N THR A 460 -15.95 -31.76 4.88
CA THR A 460 -16.52 -32.61 3.82
C THR A 460 -16.83 -31.85 2.54
N PHE A 461 -17.06 -30.54 2.63
CA PHE A 461 -17.45 -29.70 1.51
C PHE A 461 -16.28 -28.84 0.96
N SER A 462 -15.07 -28.99 1.51
CA SER A 462 -13.96 -28.05 1.29
C SER A 462 -12.75 -28.70 0.60
N ALA A 463 -12.28 -28.10 -0.49
CA ALA A 463 -11.07 -28.52 -1.18
C ALA A 463 -9.86 -27.73 -0.68
N THR A 464 -8.98 -28.38 0.10
CA THR A 464 -7.82 -27.74 0.75
C THR A 464 -6.91 -27.02 -0.24
N THR A 465 -6.67 -25.72 0.00
CA THR A 465 -5.80 -24.88 -0.84
C THR A 465 -4.91 -23.99 0.03
N ASP A 466 -3.69 -23.67 -0.40
CA ASP A 466 -2.79 -22.72 0.29
C ASP A 466 -2.64 -21.42 -0.49
N VAL A 467 -3.22 -20.34 0.04
CA VAL A 467 -3.17 -18.99 -0.56
C VAL A 467 -2.41 -18.00 0.33
N TYR A 468 -1.84 -18.46 1.45
CA TYR A 468 -1.23 -17.59 2.46
C TYR A 468 -0.09 -16.72 1.91
N VAL A 469 0.74 -17.27 1.02
CA VAL A 469 1.86 -16.53 0.41
C VAL A 469 1.39 -15.27 -0.32
N VAL A 470 0.30 -15.40 -1.09
CA VAL A 470 -0.28 -14.27 -1.84
C VAL A 470 -0.87 -13.25 -0.87
N MET A 471 -1.53 -13.72 0.20
CA MET A 471 -2.07 -12.87 1.26
C MET A 471 -0.98 -12.09 1.99
N PHE A 472 0.13 -12.75 2.36
CA PHE A 472 1.27 -12.13 3.02
C PHE A 472 1.95 -11.09 2.11
N LEU A 473 2.19 -11.42 0.84
CA LEU A 473 2.77 -10.46 -0.12
C LEU A 473 1.89 -9.22 -0.26
N LEU A 474 0.58 -9.41 -0.31
CA LEU A 474 -0.38 -8.30 -0.36
C LEU A 474 -0.33 -7.45 0.91
N GLN A 475 -0.28 -8.06 2.09
CA GLN A 475 -0.11 -7.34 3.36
C GLN A 475 1.23 -6.62 3.46
N PHE A 476 2.30 -7.19 2.92
CA PHE A 476 3.61 -6.56 2.87
C PHE A 476 3.62 -5.34 1.93
N ILE A 477 2.96 -5.43 0.77
CA ILE A 477 2.73 -4.27 -0.11
C ILE A 477 1.90 -3.22 0.63
N MET A 478 0.83 -3.60 1.33
CA MET A 478 0.01 -2.67 2.12
C MET A 478 0.84 -1.96 3.20
N PHE A 479 1.74 -2.68 3.87
CA PHE A 479 2.67 -2.10 4.86
C PHE A 479 3.65 -1.09 4.22
N ILE A 480 4.19 -1.41 3.03
CA ILE A 480 5.06 -0.48 2.28
C ILE A 480 4.28 0.76 1.82
N VAL A 481 3.07 0.59 1.28
CA VAL A 481 2.20 1.71 0.87
C VAL A 481 1.93 2.62 2.07
N LEU A 482 1.66 2.05 3.24
CA LEU A 482 1.48 2.83 4.46
C LEU A 482 2.74 3.65 4.78
N ALA A 483 3.91 3.00 4.79
CA ALA A 483 5.19 3.62 5.15
C ALA A 483 5.64 4.72 4.19
N LEU A 484 5.40 4.56 2.87
CA LEU A 484 5.80 5.53 1.85
C LEU A 484 4.82 6.72 1.74
N PHE A 485 3.52 6.49 1.94
CA PHE A 485 2.48 7.51 1.78
C PHE A 485 1.99 8.03 3.14
N ASN A 486 2.90 8.36 4.05
CA ASN A 486 2.58 8.84 5.40
C ASN A 486 1.64 10.08 5.41
N HIS A 487 1.80 11.01 4.47
CA HIS A 487 0.95 12.19 4.31
C HIS A 487 -0.52 11.84 4.01
N ALA A 488 -0.78 10.65 3.46
CA ALA A 488 -2.13 10.22 3.11
C ALA A 488 -2.89 9.61 4.29
N PHE A 489 -2.17 9.13 5.31
CA PHE A 489 -2.74 8.43 6.47
C PHE A 489 -2.52 9.17 7.80
N GLY A 490 -1.77 10.27 7.77
CA GLY A 490 -1.53 11.17 8.91
C GLY A 490 -2.28 12.50 8.80
N GLU A 491 -1.95 13.44 9.69
CA GLU A 491 -2.47 14.81 9.63
C GLU A 491 -1.87 15.57 8.44
N GLU A 492 -2.65 16.43 7.79
CA GLU A 492 -2.26 17.17 6.57
C GLU A 492 -1.00 18.04 6.73
N LYS A 493 -0.63 18.40 7.98
CA LYS A 493 0.63 19.09 8.29
C LYS A 493 1.88 18.22 8.10
N ALA A 494 1.72 16.91 7.89
CA ALA A 494 2.79 16.04 7.44
C ALA A 494 3.06 16.33 5.96
N ALA A 495 3.90 17.33 5.73
CA ALA A 495 4.31 17.84 4.44
C ALA A 495 4.59 16.73 3.41
N SER A 496 4.26 17.01 2.15
CA SER A 496 4.56 16.15 1.00
C SER A 496 6.07 15.90 0.81
N ASP A 497 6.92 16.67 1.50
CA ASP A 497 8.36 16.52 1.45
C ASP A 497 8.88 15.90 2.76
N VAL A 498 9.50 14.72 2.64
CA VAL A 498 10.10 13.96 3.75
C VAL A 498 11.12 14.82 4.52
N THR A 499 11.67 15.84 3.87
CA THR A 499 12.58 16.85 4.41
C THR A 499 11.95 17.69 5.52
N GLU A 500 10.74 18.20 5.35
CA GLU A 500 10.04 19.02 6.35
C GLU A 500 9.55 18.18 7.55
N LEU A 501 9.32 16.87 7.35
CA LEU A 501 9.09 15.92 8.44
C LEU A 501 10.35 15.69 9.29
N VAL A 502 11.52 15.63 8.63
CA VAL A 502 12.82 15.57 9.32
C VAL A 502 13.10 16.88 10.07
N ASP A 503 12.76 18.02 9.46
CA ASP A 503 12.96 19.34 10.06
C ASP A 503 12.04 19.61 11.26
N SER A 504 10.80 19.12 11.20
CA SER A 504 9.81 19.26 12.29
C SER A 504 9.93 18.19 13.37
N ASN A 505 10.70 17.12 13.13
CA ASN A 505 10.93 15.95 14.02
C ASN A 505 9.65 15.41 14.70
N ASN A 506 8.50 15.56 14.05
CA ASN A 506 7.21 15.15 14.57
C ASN A 506 6.61 14.09 13.66
N ILE A 507 6.78 12.83 14.03
CA ILE A 507 6.11 11.72 13.35
C ILE A 507 4.62 11.77 13.75
N PRO A 508 3.68 11.85 12.79
CA PRO A 508 2.26 11.85 13.11
C PRO A 508 1.89 10.59 13.89
N THR A 509 1.26 10.77 15.05
CA THR A 509 0.91 9.68 15.98
C THR A 509 -0.10 8.72 15.35
N SER A 510 -1.06 9.25 14.59
CA SER A 510 -2.06 8.48 13.84
C SER A 510 -1.42 7.51 12.84
N PHE A 511 -0.41 7.97 12.10
CA PHE A 511 0.36 7.15 11.18
C PHE A 511 1.12 6.02 11.90
N LEU A 512 1.80 6.33 13.01
CA LEU A 512 2.55 5.33 13.78
C LEU A 512 1.64 4.23 14.33
N VAL A 513 0.48 4.60 14.89
CA VAL A 513 -0.50 3.65 15.41
C VAL A 513 -1.00 2.71 14.30
N LEU A 514 -1.30 3.25 13.12
CA LEU A 514 -1.75 2.47 11.98
C LEU A 514 -0.68 1.49 11.47
N LEU A 515 0.58 1.93 11.41
CA LEU A 515 1.71 1.09 11.01
C LEU A 515 1.91 -0.08 11.98
N LEU A 516 1.81 0.21 13.27
CA LEU A 516 1.90 -0.79 14.34
C LEU A 516 0.73 -1.78 14.29
N ILE A 517 -0.51 -1.31 14.09
CA ILE A 517 -1.68 -2.18 13.90
C ILE A 517 -1.48 -3.08 12.68
N GLN A 518 -1.03 -2.55 11.55
CA GLN A 518 -0.79 -3.33 10.34
C GLN A 518 0.28 -4.42 10.56
N PHE A 519 1.35 -4.10 11.29
CA PHE A 519 2.37 -5.07 11.67
C PHE A 519 1.78 -6.20 12.54
N PHE A 520 0.98 -5.87 13.55
CA PHE A 520 0.34 -6.88 14.39
C PHE A 520 -0.67 -7.74 13.64
N VAL A 521 -1.42 -7.17 12.69
CA VAL A 521 -2.33 -7.91 11.80
C VAL A 521 -1.58 -8.95 10.99
N ILE A 522 -0.40 -8.63 10.45
CA ILE A 522 0.47 -9.58 9.73
C ILE A 522 0.91 -10.72 10.65
N VAL A 523 1.34 -10.40 11.87
CA VAL A 523 1.82 -11.38 12.85
C VAL A 523 0.69 -12.31 13.32
N ILE A 524 -0.49 -11.76 13.64
CA ILE A 524 -1.66 -12.55 14.06
C ILE A 524 -2.13 -13.46 12.92
N ASP A 525 -2.14 -12.96 11.68
CA ASP A 525 -2.52 -13.77 10.53
C ASP A 525 -1.55 -14.95 10.33
N ARG A 526 -0.23 -14.73 10.47
CA ARG A 526 0.77 -15.81 10.46
C ARG A 526 0.49 -16.84 11.56
N ALA A 527 0.18 -16.40 12.78
CA ALA A 527 -0.11 -17.28 13.90
C ALA A 527 -1.33 -18.17 13.62
N ILE A 528 -2.42 -17.59 13.10
CA ILE A 528 -3.64 -18.34 12.74
C ILE A 528 -3.36 -19.36 11.63
N TYR A 529 -2.58 -18.97 10.62
CA TYR A 529 -2.17 -19.85 9.52
C TYR A 529 -1.39 -21.07 10.03
N LEU A 530 -0.39 -20.86 10.91
CA LEU A 530 0.42 -21.95 11.47
C LEU A 530 -0.39 -22.92 12.35
N ARG A 531 -1.37 -22.40 13.10
CA ARG A 531 -2.28 -23.22 13.91
C ARG A 531 -3.40 -23.91 13.10
N LYS A 532 -3.52 -23.63 11.80
CA LYS A 532 -4.52 -24.21 10.89
C LYS A 532 -5.98 -24.05 11.38
N ASN A 533 -6.27 -23.00 12.15
CA ASN A 533 -7.57 -22.81 12.79
C ASN A 533 -8.51 -21.93 11.94
N VAL A 534 -9.47 -22.56 11.25
CA VAL A 534 -10.45 -21.89 10.38
C VAL A 534 -11.38 -20.97 11.17
N THR A 535 -11.78 -21.37 12.38
CA THR A 535 -12.66 -20.57 13.26
C THR A 535 -11.98 -19.27 13.68
N ALA A 536 -10.73 -19.35 14.13
CA ALA A 536 -9.96 -18.17 14.50
C ALA A 536 -9.78 -17.24 13.29
N LYS A 537 -9.56 -17.80 12.09
CA LYS A 537 -9.44 -17.02 10.85
C LYS A 537 -10.73 -16.29 10.49
N PHE A 538 -11.89 -16.94 10.67
CA PHE A 538 -13.20 -16.33 10.44
C PHE A 538 -13.48 -15.18 11.41
N ILE A 539 -13.23 -15.37 12.72
CA ILE A 539 -13.40 -14.30 13.73
C ILE A 539 -12.47 -13.13 13.43
N PHE A 540 -11.21 -13.42 13.07
CA PHE A 540 -10.24 -12.41 12.67
C PHE A 540 -10.69 -11.61 11.45
N LEU A 541 -11.19 -12.29 10.41
CA LEU A 541 -11.76 -11.64 9.23
C LEU A 541 -12.94 -10.73 9.60
N LEU A 542 -13.88 -11.21 10.42
CA LEU A 542 -15.05 -10.45 10.84
C LEU A 542 -14.66 -9.14 11.54
N ILE A 543 -13.76 -9.22 12.53
CA ILE A 543 -13.27 -8.05 13.27
C ILE A 543 -12.53 -7.11 12.32
N TRP A 544 -11.63 -7.64 11.48
CA TRP A 544 -10.76 -6.81 10.66
C TRP A 544 -11.50 -6.10 9.52
N VAL A 545 -12.51 -6.74 8.91
CA VAL A 545 -13.41 -6.09 7.95
C VAL A 545 -14.10 -4.90 8.61
N ILE A 546 -14.68 -5.07 9.80
CA ILE A 546 -15.37 -3.97 10.49
C ILE A 546 -14.39 -2.85 10.86
N VAL A 547 -13.24 -3.19 11.44
CA VAL A 547 -12.23 -2.22 11.87
C VAL A 547 -11.74 -1.37 10.70
N ILE A 548 -11.41 -1.97 9.55
CA ILE A 548 -10.88 -1.19 8.42
C ILE A 548 -11.91 -0.25 7.80
N HIS A 549 -13.17 -0.68 7.70
CA HIS A 549 -14.24 0.18 7.16
C HIS A 549 -14.55 1.32 8.14
N LEU A 550 -14.61 1.05 9.44
CA LEU A 550 -14.77 2.10 10.44
C LEU A 550 -13.60 3.09 10.43
N TRP A 551 -12.38 2.58 10.32
CA TRP A 551 -11.18 3.41 10.36
C TRP A 551 -11.04 4.29 9.11
N LEU A 552 -11.13 3.73 7.91
CA LEU A 552 -10.91 4.47 6.67
C LEU A 552 -12.00 5.47 6.34
N PHE A 553 -13.27 5.17 6.65
CA PHE A 553 -14.40 6.02 6.25
C PHE A 553 -14.84 6.99 7.35
N PHE A 554 -14.57 6.72 8.63
CA PHE A 554 -15.01 7.59 9.73
C PHE A 554 -13.87 8.22 10.54
N ILE A 555 -12.74 7.52 10.71
CA ILE A 555 -11.63 8.03 11.55
C ILE A 555 -10.60 8.79 10.71
N LEU A 556 -10.27 8.30 9.52
CA LEU A 556 -9.27 8.90 8.64
C LEU A 556 -9.69 10.28 8.09
N PRO A 557 -10.93 10.52 7.60
CA PRO A 557 -11.27 11.82 7.01
C PRO A 557 -11.14 13.01 8.01
N PRO A 558 -11.56 12.88 9.28
CA PRO A 558 -11.28 13.90 10.30
C PRO A 558 -9.80 14.15 10.59
N ILE A 559 -8.95 13.13 10.48
CA ILE A 559 -7.50 13.25 10.76
C ILE A 559 -6.80 13.99 9.62
N ASN A 560 -7.14 13.67 8.37
CA ASN A 560 -6.49 14.24 7.18
C ASN A 560 -7.20 15.49 6.64
N ASN A 561 -8.29 15.93 7.26
CA ASN A 561 -9.16 17.03 6.81
C ASN A 561 -9.64 16.92 5.34
N LYS A 562 -9.65 15.70 4.77
CA LYS A 562 -10.00 15.44 3.38
C LYS A 562 -10.95 14.25 3.29
N PRO A 563 -11.95 14.29 2.39
CA PRO A 563 -12.81 13.15 2.16
C PRO A 563 -12.00 11.99 1.55
N PHE A 564 -12.44 10.76 1.80
CA PHE A 564 -11.78 9.55 1.29
C PHE A 564 -11.70 9.52 -0.25
N THR A 565 -12.69 10.10 -0.94
CA THR A 565 -12.81 10.14 -2.40
C THR A 565 -11.65 10.87 -3.08
N GLU A 566 -11.10 11.90 -2.44
CA GLU A 566 -9.94 12.67 -2.93
C GLU A 566 -8.60 11.98 -2.59
N ASN A 567 -8.56 11.17 -1.54
CA ASN A 567 -7.35 10.53 -1.05
C ASN A 567 -6.97 9.29 -1.89
N THR A 568 -6.16 9.51 -2.94
CA THR A 568 -5.75 8.46 -3.88
C THR A 568 -4.98 7.30 -3.24
N PRO A 569 -3.97 7.52 -2.37
CA PRO A 569 -3.30 6.41 -1.69
C PRO A 569 -4.23 5.59 -0.79
N ALA A 570 -5.16 6.23 -0.06
CA ALA A 570 -6.15 5.51 0.76
C ALA A 570 -7.11 4.65 -0.08
N ARG A 571 -7.51 5.11 -1.28
CA ARG A 571 -8.31 4.33 -2.23
C ARG A 571 -7.59 3.05 -2.68
N TRP A 572 -6.31 3.14 -3.03
CA TRP A 572 -5.50 1.97 -3.38
C TRP A 572 -5.28 1.04 -2.19
N PHE A 573 -5.01 1.59 -1.01
CA PHE A 573 -4.87 0.80 0.21
C PHE A 573 -6.14 0.03 0.56
N TYR A 574 -7.32 0.65 0.43
CA TYR A 574 -8.60 -0.03 0.61
C TYR A 574 -8.83 -1.12 -0.45
N PHE A 575 -8.52 -0.84 -1.72
CA PHE A 575 -8.61 -1.83 -2.79
C PHE A 575 -7.75 -3.08 -2.48
N LEU A 576 -6.51 -2.89 -2.03
CA LEU A 576 -5.64 -3.99 -1.61
C LEU A 576 -6.21 -4.76 -0.41
N ASN A 577 -6.83 -4.08 0.55
CA ASN A 577 -7.54 -4.75 1.65
C ASN A 577 -8.73 -5.59 1.16
N CYS A 578 -9.50 -5.10 0.19
CA CYS A 578 -10.59 -5.86 -0.42
C CYS A 578 -10.09 -7.13 -1.13
N VAL A 579 -8.97 -7.05 -1.86
CA VAL A 579 -8.35 -8.24 -2.47
C VAL A 579 -7.90 -9.21 -1.39
N TYR A 580 -7.30 -8.71 -0.30
CA TYR A 580 -6.88 -9.53 0.83
C TYR A 580 -8.07 -10.22 1.51
N PHE A 581 -9.20 -9.53 1.72
CA PHE A 581 -10.42 -10.13 2.24
C PHE A 581 -10.97 -11.21 1.32
N GLY A 582 -10.96 -10.96 -0.01
CA GLY A 582 -11.36 -11.97 -0.99
C GLY A 582 -10.54 -13.25 -0.89
N LEU A 583 -9.21 -13.12 -0.81
CA LEU A 583 -8.30 -14.27 -0.63
C LEU A 583 -8.48 -14.94 0.73
N SER A 584 -8.72 -14.16 1.78
CA SER A 584 -8.99 -14.65 3.13
C SER A 584 -10.29 -15.46 3.21
N CYS A 585 -11.37 -14.96 2.60
CA CYS A 585 -12.63 -15.71 2.48
C CYS A 585 -12.43 -17.00 1.68
N TYR A 586 -11.69 -16.93 0.57
CA TYR A 586 -11.37 -18.10 -0.24
C TYR A 586 -10.57 -19.14 0.55
N GLN A 587 -9.61 -18.73 1.37
CA GLN A 587 -8.85 -19.63 2.25
C GLN A 587 -9.74 -20.26 3.34
N ILE A 588 -10.64 -19.48 3.96
CA ILE A 588 -11.60 -20.03 4.94
C ILE A 588 -12.51 -21.06 4.28
N ARG A 589 -13.03 -20.75 3.09
CA ARG A 589 -13.92 -21.62 2.31
C ARG A 589 -13.24 -22.92 1.89
N SER A 590 -11.97 -22.83 1.51
CA SER A 590 -11.17 -23.94 1.00
C SER A 590 -10.48 -24.72 2.13
N GLY A 591 -10.48 -24.23 3.37
CA GLY A 591 -9.78 -24.87 4.48
C GLY A 591 -8.26 -24.81 4.35
N TYR A 592 -7.54 -25.31 5.35
CA TYR A 592 -6.07 -25.37 5.35
C TYR A 592 -5.56 -26.75 4.93
N PRO A 593 -4.52 -26.85 4.09
CA PRO A 593 -3.92 -28.13 3.77
C PRO A 593 -3.18 -28.71 4.99
N THR A 594 -3.04 -30.03 4.99
CA THR A 594 -2.32 -30.75 6.05
C THR A 594 -0.83 -30.44 6.04
N ARG A 595 -0.25 -30.13 4.87
CA ARG A 595 1.18 -29.79 4.68
C ARG A 595 1.40 -28.32 4.36
N ILE A 596 1.86 -27.55 5.35
CA ILE A 596 2.18 -26.12 5.29
C ILE A 596 3.64 -25.80 5.65
N LEU A 597 4.34 -26.72 6.33
CA LEU A 597 5.72 -26.52 6.77
C LEU A 597 6.69 -26.63 5.59
N GLY A 598 7.64 -25.70 5.59
CA GLY A 598 8.56 -25.43 4.49
C GLY A 598 8.42 -24.00 3.99
N ASN A 599 9.50 -23.44 3.44
CA ASN A 599 9.41 -22.16 2.77
C ASN A 599 8.83 -22.36 1.38
N PHE A 600 7.84 -21.53 1.01
CA PHE A 600 7.23 -21.56 -0.31
C PHE A 600 8.25 -21.31 -1.43
N LEU A 601 9.27 -20.48 -1.16
CA LEU A 601 10.33 -20.16 -2.11
C LEU A 601 11.18 -21.38 -2.48
N TYR A 602 11.21 -22.40 -1.62
CA TYR A 602 12.11 -23.54 -1.76
C TYR A 602 11.54 -24.73 -2.52
N LYS A 603 10.36 -24.59 -3.14
CA LYS A 603 9.72 -25.71 -3.86
C LYS A 603 10.35 -25.99 -5.23
N ARG A 604 10.87 -24.97 -5.92
CA ARG A 604 11.50 -25.10 -7.24
C ARG A 604 13.01 -24.86 -7.14
N TYR A 605 13.81 -25.62 -7.89
CA TYR A 605 15.27 -25.50 -7.93
C TYR A 605 15.73 -24.81 -9.22
N SER A 606 15.32 -23.56 -9.40
CA SER A 606 15.63 -22.75 -10.59
C SER A 606 16.51 -21.55 -10.24
N TYR A 607 17.18 -20.95 -11.23
CA TYR A 607 17.94 -19.72 -11.02
C TYR A 607 17.03 -18.56 -10.57
N ALA A 608 15.79 -18.49 -11.05
CA ALA A 608 14.80 -17.51 -10.59
C ALA A 608 14.47 -17.70 -9.10
N SER A 609 14.31 -18.95 -8.66
CA SER A 609 14.08 -19.29 -7.25
C SER A 609 15.26 -18.93 -6.37
N LEU A 610 16.50 -19.10 -6.86
CA LEU A 610 17.71 -18.67 -6.18
C LEU A 610 17.76 -17.14 -5.95
N VAL A 611 17.43 -16.35 -6.99
CA VAL A 611 17.36 -14.89 -6.87
C VAL A 611 16.27 -14.47 -5.88
N MET A 612 15.09 -15.10 -5.91
CA MET A 612 14.02 -14.84 -4.95
C MET A 612 14.41 -15.21 -3.52
N PHE A 613 15.17 -16.29 -3.32
CA PHE A 613 15.69 -16.68 -2.00
C PHE A 613 16.64 -15.63 -1.42
N TYR A 614 17.66 -15.21 -2.16
CA TYR A 614 18.58 -14.16 -1.70
C TYR A 614 17.86 -12.82 -1.52
N GLY A 615 16.92 -12.49 -2.41
CA GLY A 615 16.07 -11.31 -2.27
C GLY A 615 15.23 -11.33 -0.99
N TRP A 616 14.66 -12.48 -0.63
CA TRP A 616 13.91 -12.64 0.62
C TRP A 616 14.80 -12.52 1.85
N LYS A 617 15.99 -13.14 1.85
CA LYS A 617 16.96 -13.01 2.95
C LYS A 617 17.56 -11.61 3.09
N ALA A 618 17.56 -10.81 2.02
CA ALA A 618 18.06 -9.44 2.06
C ALA A 618 17.13 -8.47 2.81
N ILE A 619 15.85 -8.83 3.01
CA ILE A 619 14.89 -8.01 3.76
C ILE A 619 15.23 -8.09 5.25
N PRO A 620 15.60 -6.96 5.90
CA PRO A 620 15.99 -6.97 7.31
C PRO A 620 14.87 -7.47 8.22
N PHE A 621 15.23 -8.23 9.26
CA PHE A 621 14.34 -8.78 10.28
C PHE A 621 13.28 -9.78 9.78
N LEU A 622 13.03 -9.90 8.48
CA LEU A 622 11.97 -10.77 7.95
C LEU A 622 12.29 -12.26 8.16
N ALA A 623 13.54 -12.65 7.89
CA ALA A 623 13.98 -14.04 8.07
C ALA A 623 14.01 -14.42 9.56
N GLU A 624 14.48 -13.52 10.42
CA GLU A 624 14.56 -13.71 11.86
C GLU A 624 13.18 -13.75 12.52
N LEU A 625 12.29 -12.82 12.15
CA LEU A 625 10.90 -12.83 12.63
C LEU A 625 10.20 -14.11 12.17
N ARG A 626 10.34 -14.51 10.91
CA ARG A 626 9.76 -15.79 10.43
C ARG A 626 10.24 -16.96 11.28
N LEU A 627 11.55 -17.07 11.51
CA LEU A 627 12.14 -18.14 12.30
C LEU A 627 11.52 -18.23 13.70
N ILE A 628 11.43 -17.10 14.40
CA ILE A 628 10.88 -17.05 15.76
C ILE A 628 9.39 -17.35 15.76
N MET A 629 8.64 -16.78 14.81
CA MET A 629 7.20 -16.99 14.68
C MET A 629 6.86 -18.45 14.38
N ASP A 630 7.56 -19.07 13.43
CA ASP A 630 7.36 -20.47 13.07
C ASP A 630 7.70 -21.39 14.26
N TRP A 631 8.70 -21.05 15.08
CA TRP A 631 9.01 -21.78 16.32
C TRP A 631 7.95 -21.60 17.43
N VAL A 632 7.40 -20.39 17.61
CA VAL A 632 6.41 -20.11 18.68
C VAL A 632 5.08 -20.82 18.43
N TRP A 633 4.61 -20.89 17.19
CA TRP A 633 3.26 -21.37 16.87
C TRP A 633 3.20 -22.78 16.28
N THR A 634 4.35 -23.40 16.00
CA THR A 634 4.41 -24.82 15.63
C THR A 634 4.70 -25.64 16.87
N ASP A 635 3.96 -26.72 17.06
CA ASP A 635 4.26 -27.67 18.13
C ASP A 635 5.56 -28.41 17.77
N THR A 636 6.60 -28.28 18.59
CA THR A 636 7.91 -28.93 18.42
C THR A 636 8.56 -29.14 19.79
N THR A 637 9.37 -30.19 19.94
CA THR A 637 10.16 -30.40 21.16
C THR A 637 11.50 -29.65 21.14
N LEU A 638 11.88 -29.09 20.00
CA LEU A 638 13.17 -28.43 19.82
C LEU A 638 13.21 -27.06 20.50
N SER A 639 14.32 -26.77 21.17
CA SER A 639 14.64 -25.41 21.62
C SER A 639 14.79 -24.46 20.43
N LEU A 640 14.55 -23.16 20.64
CA LEU A 640 14.69 -22.12 19.60
C LEU A 640 16.05 -22.19 18.89
N PHE A 641 17.15 -22.42 19.62
CA PHE A 641 18.48 -22.51 19.02
C PHE A 641 18.68 -23.78 18.20
N HIS A 642 18.06 -24.90 18.57
CA HIS A 642 18.09 -26.11 17.73
C HIS A 642 17.25 -25.94 16.48
N TYR A 643 16.06 -25.34 16.61
CA TYR A 643 15.21 -24.98 15.48
C TYR A 643 15.94 -24.04 14.51
N ALA A 644 16.58 -22.98 15.01
CA ALA A 644 17.40 -22.06 14.24
C ALA A 644 18.54 -22.74 13.48
N LYS A 645 19.21 -23.72 14.08
CA LYS A 645 20.28 -24.48 13.40
C LYS A 645 19.74 -25.29 12.22
N ILE A 646 18.55 -25.89 12.33
CA ILE A 646 17.95 -26.65 11.22
C ILE A 646 17.59 -25.71 10.07
N GLU A 647 16.97 -24.57 10.37
CA GLU A 647 16.62 -23.55 9.35
C GLU A 647 17.87 -22.93 8.69
N ASP A 648 18.95 -22.74 9.43
CA ASP A 648 20.23 -22.27 8.90
C ASP A 648 20.86 -23.32 7.97
N ILE A 649 20.91 -24.58 8.40
CA ILE A 649 21.37 -25.71 7.57
C ILE A 649 20.56 -25.78 6.28
N TYR A 650 19.24 -25.69 6.36
CA TYR A 650 18.38 -25.74 5.19
C TYR A 650 18.64 -24.58 4.23
N SER A 651 18.81 -23.38 4.79
CA SER A 651 19.11 -22.17 4.02
C SER A 651 20.47 -22.20 3.32
N ASN A 652 21.43 -22.98 3.81
CA ASN A 652 22.73 -23.17 3.16
C ASN A 652 22.67 -24.25 2.07
N ILE A 653 21.96 -25.36 2.32
CA ILE A 653 21.81 -26.46 1.35
C ILE A 653 20.97 -26.07 0.13
N TYR A 654 19.93 -25.26 0.32
CA TYR A 654 18.99 -24.95 -0.76
C TYR A 654 19.65 -24.23 -1.97
N PRO A 655 20.47 -23.18 -1.76
CA PRO A 655 21.30 -22.59 -2.82
C PRO A 655 22.18 -23.62 -3.53
N ASP A 656 22.88 -24.46 -2.78
CA ASP A 656 23.77 -25.48 -3.35
C ASP A 656 22.98 -26.42 -4.26
N LYS A 657 21.80 -26.88 -3.83
CA LYS A 657 20.93 -27.71 -4.67
C LYS A 657 20.55 -27.00 -5.98
N CYS A 658 20.28 -25.70 -5.93
CA CYS A 658 19.95 -24.92 -7.11
C CYS A 658 21.16 -24.76 -8.05
N PHE A 659 22.35 -24.49 -7.49
CA PHE A 659 23.59 -24.43 -8.26
C PHE A 659 23.90 -25.77 -8.94
N ARG A 660 23.86 -26.90 -8.21
CA ARG A 660 24.09 -28.24 -8.76
C ARG A 660 23.08 -28.63 -9.84
N ARG A 661 21.80 -28.24 -9.68
CA ARG A 661 20.78 -28.45 -10.72
C ARG A 661 21.08 -27.62 -11.97
N ASN A 662 21.54 -26.38 -11.81
CA ASN A 662 21.91 -25.53 -12.93
C ASN A 662 23.13 -26.07 -13.69
N GLU A 663 24.17 -26.50 -12.97
CA GLU A 663 25.35 -27.17 -13.55
C GLU A 663 24.96 -28.44 -14.31
N LYS A 664 23.99 -29.21 -13.80
CA LYS A 664 23.47 -30.40 -14.50
C LYS A 664 22.69 -30.05 -15.77
N ASN A 665 21.90 -28.97 -15.75
CA ASN A 665 21.13 -28.51 -16.91
C ASN A 665 22.01 -27.84 -17.98
N MET A 666 23.13 -27.23 -17.58
CA MET A 666 24.10 -26.58 -18.46
C MET A 666 25.51 -27.12 -18.16
N PRO A 667 25.81 -28.38 -18.53
CA PRO A 667 27.09 -29.00 -18.22
C PRO A 667 28.22 -28.31 -18.98
N THR A 668 29.25 -27.89 -18.27
CA THR A 668 30.48 -27.40 -18.88
C THR A 668 31.46 -28.58 -19.07
N PRO A 669 31.99 -28.77 -20.29
CA PRO A 669 33.00 -29.79 -20.51
C PRO A 669 34.26 -29.49 -19.68
N ARG A 670 34.79 -30.52 -19.04
CA ARG A 670 35.92 -30.40 -18.13
C ARG A 670 37.14 -29.78 -18.83
N GLY A 671 37.70 -28.72 -18.24
CA GLY A 671 38.93 -28.09 -18.71
C GLY A 671 38.76 -27.08 -19.85
N GLN A 672 37.53 -26.77 -20.26
CA GLN A 672 37.26 -25.66 -21.18
C GLN A 672 36.94 -24.37 -20.40
N ILE A 673 37.25 -23.23 -21.01
CA ILE A 673 36.88 -21.92 -20.45
C ILE A 673 35.35 -21.83 -20.52
N ALA A 674 34.70 -21.55 -19.40
CA ALA A 674 33.27 -21.29 -19.41
C ALA A 674 32.99 -20.05 -20.28
N GLU A 675 32.38 -20.24 -21.46
CA GLU A 675 31.89 -19.15 -22.31
C GLU A 675 30.56 -18.55 -21.81
N SER A 676 30.18 -18.85 -20.56
CA SER A 676 28.94 -18.34 -19.98
C SER A 676 29.02 -16.82 -19.83
N SER A 677 28.29 -16.13 -20.70
CA SER A 677 28.05 -14.68 -20.63
C SER A 677 27.69 -14.25 -19.19
N GLY A 678 26.93 -15.07 -18.46
CA GLY A 678 26.50 -14.78 -17.09
C GLY A 678 27.64 -14.58 -16.08
N GLU A 679 28.70 -15.41 -16.15
CA GLU A 679 29.83 -15.32 -15.21
C GLU A 679 30.68 -14.06 -15.46
N ILE A 680 30.88 -13.72 -16.74
CA ILE A 680 31.56 -12.50 -17.15
C ILE A 680 30.76 -11.27 -16.71
N TRP A 681 29.43 -11.29 -16.84
CA TRP A 681 28.56 -10.21 -16.38
C TRP A 681 28.54 -10.08 -14.86
N ASN A 682 28.61 -11.19 -14.11
CA ASN A 682 28.72 -11.13 -12.66
C ASN A 682 30.03 -10.47 -12.23
N GLY A 683 31.16 -10.92 -12.78
CA GLY A 683 32.48 -10.32 -12.50
C GLY A 683 32.55 -8.84 -12.88
N ARG A 684 32.07 -8.47 -14.07
CA ARG A 684 32.01 -7.06 -14.51
C ARG A 684 31.03 -6.23 -13.66
N GLY A 685 29.90 -6.81 -13.28
CA GLY A 685 28.90 -6.18 -12.42
C GLY A 685 29.45 -5.87 -11.04
N MET A 686 30.21 -6.79 -10.44
CA MET A 686 30.85 -6.57 -9.15
C MET A 686 31.90 -5.45 -9.20
N VAL A 687 32.72 -5.39 -10.26
CA VAL A 687 33.68 -4.29 -10.46
C VAL A 687 32.96 -2.95 -10.62
N LEU A 688 31.90 -2.89 -11.44
CA LEU A 688 31.09 -1.67 -11.61
C LEU A 688 30.41 -1.25 -10.30
N GLY A 689 29.90 -2.20 -9.52
CA GLY A 689 29.31 -1.95 -8.21
C GLY A 689 30.31 -1.36 -7.22
N LEU A 690 31.54 -1.86 -7.18
CA LEU A 690 32.62 -1.30 -6.36
C LEU A 690 33.00 0.12 -6.79
N ILE A 691 33.12 0.37 -8.10
CA ILE A 691 33.35 1.72 -8.63
C ILE A 691 32.20 2.64 -8.21
N PHE A 692 30.95 2.19 -8.33
CA PHE A 692 29.80 2.96 -7.91
C PHE A 692 29.85 3.29 -6.41
N ILE A 693 30.14 2.34 -5.53
CA ILE A 693 30.24 2.59 -4.07
C ILE A 693 31.32 3.64 -3.74
N ILE A 694 32.46 3.62 -4.42
CA ILE A 694 33.57 4.54 -4.16
C ILE A 694 33.29 5.95 -4.71
N TRP A 695 32.69 6.05 -5.89
CA TRP A 695 32.53 7.31 -6.62
C TRP A 695 31.14 7.95 -6.46
N PHE A 696 30.09 7.17 -6.25
CA PHE A 696 28.72 7.70 -6.11
C PHE A 696 28.60 8.73 -4.99
N PRO A 697 29.16 8.54 -3.79
CA PRO A 697 29.08 9.56 -2.75
C PRO A 697 29.79 10.86 -3.15
N LEU A 698 30.93 10.80 -3.86
CA LEU A 698 31.64 11.98 -4.36
C LEU A 698 30.83 12.72 -5.42
N ILE A 699 30.22 11.97 -6.34
CA ILE A 699 29.33 12.50 -7.37
C ILE A 699 28.11 13.15 -6.70
N PHE A 700 27.48 12.47 -5.74
CA PHE A 700 26.33 12.96 -5.00
C PHE A 700 26.63 14.26 -4.25
N VAL A 701 27.77 14.36 -3.57
CA VAL A 701 28.25 15.59 -2.92
C VAL A 701 28.48 16.71 -3.93
N SER A 702 29.06 16.40 -5.10
CA SER A 702 29.27 17.41 -6.14
C SER A 702 27.93 17.97 -6.65
N PHE A 703 26.89 17.13 -6.73
CA PHE A 703 25.53 17.57 -7.05
C PHE A 703 24.90 18.35 -5.90
N ALA A 704 25.08 17.91 -4.66
CA ALA A 704 24.58 18.56 -3.46
C ALA A 704 25.03 20.04 -3.35
N ASN A 705 26.29 20.32 -3.70
CA ASN A 705 26.82 21.69 -3.72
C ASN A 705 26.24 22.58 -4.83
N THR A 706 25.58 22.00 -5.85
CA THR A 706 24.89 22.79 -6.90
C THR A 706 23.53 23.33 -6.44
N VAL A 707 22.95 22.74 -5.39
CA VAL A 707 21.66 23.12 -4.77
C VAL A 707 21.87 24.15 -3.65
N SER A 708 22.86 25.02 -3.81
CA SER A 708 23.13 26.10 -2.87
C SER A 708 22.13 27.25 -3.09
N ILE A 709 21.48 27.67 -2.00
CA ILE A 709 20.41 28.68 -1.99
C ILE A 709 21.03 30.05 -1.68
N ALA A 710 20.55 31.09 -2.36
CA ALA A 710 20.96 32.47 -2.10
C ALA A 710 20.53 32.89 -0.68
N ASN A 711 21.41 33.57 0.05
CA ASN A 711 21.18 33.99 1.42
C ASN A 711 21.24 35.53 1.55
N PRO A 712 20.25 36.26 1.00
CA PRO A 712 20.25 37.72 1.03
C PRO A 712 19.98 38.24 2.45
N PRO A 713 20.60 39.36 2.86
CA PRO A 713 20.22 40.04 4.09
C PRO A 713 18.79 40.58 3.96
N GLN A 714 18.06 40.56 5.07
CA GLN A 714 16.70 41.11 5.15
C GLN A 714 16.69 42.52 5.74
N MET A 715 17.69 42.82 6.57
CA MET A 715 17.91 44.13 7.14
C MET A 715 19.41 44.45 7.07
N SER A 716 19.72 45.70 6.79
CA SER A 716 21.08 46.22 6.86
C SER A 716 21.10 47.54 7.60
N GLU A 717 22.11 47.73 8.43
CA GLU A 717 22.32 48.93 9.22
C GLU A 717 23.71 49.47 8.94
N ILE A 718 23.80 50.78 8.69
CA ILE A 718 25.07 51.49 8.63
C ILE A 718 25.09 52.59 9.69
N SER A 719 26.25 52.78 10.32
CA SER A 719 26.45 53.83 11.31
C SER A 719 27.82 54.45 11.20
N VAL A 720 27.90 55.77 11.40
CA VAL A 720 29.15 56.51 11.51
C VAL A 720 29.24 57.05 12.92
N SER A 721 30.32 56.74 13.61
CA SER A 721 30.60 57.24 14.95
C SER A 721 32.04 57.71 15.08
N PHE A 722 32.27 58.61 16.03
CA PHE A 722 33.61 58.94 16.50
C PHE A 722 33.88 58.17 17.78
N SER A 723 35.13 57.78 17.99
CA SER A 723 35.54 56.99 19.16
C SER A 723 35.11 57.68 20.46
N GLY A 724 34.32 56.99 21.29
CA GLY A 724 33.84 57.53 22.57
C GLY A 724 32.57 58.39 22.50
N TYR A 725 32.00 58.64 21.32
CA TYR A 725 30.78 59.45 21.14
C TYR A 725 29.62 58.65 20.54
N GLN A 726 28.41 59.18 20.70
CA GLN A 726 27.21 58.62 20.07
C GLN A 726 27.34 58.67 18.54
N PRO A 727 26.85 57.65 17.81
CA PRO A 727 26.81 57.68 16.35
C PRO A 727 26.16 58.96 15.82
N ILE A 728 26.85 59.64 14.91
CA ILE A 728 26.39 60.88 14.28
C ILE A 728 25.37 60.58 13.18
N PHE A 729 25.51 59.44 12.52
CA PHE A 729 24.65 58.99 11.44
C PHE A 729 24.30 57.52 11.64
N THR A 730 23.01 57.20 11.48
CA THR A 730 22.52 55.81 11.45
C THR A 730 21.47 55.71 10.34
N SER A 731 21.61 54.73 9.45
CA SER A 731 20.63 54.49 8.40
C SER A 731 20.32 53.01 8.30
N PHE A 732 19.03 52.70 8.14
CA PHE A 732 18.51 51.34 8.06
C PHE A 732 17.95 51.07 6.67
N ALA A 733 18.37 49.99 6.05
CA ALA A 733 17.77 49.46 4.85
C ALA A 733 16.95 48.20 5.19
N GLN A 734 15.68 48.20 4.80
CA GLN A 734 14.73 47.09 4.97
C GLN A 734 14.11 46.70 3.61
N MET A 735 13.16 45.76 3.60
CA MET A 735 12.47 45.30 2.40
C MET A 735 11.96 46.47 1.53
N GLY A 736 12.40 46.51 0.27
CA GLY A 736 12.13 47.58 -0.69
C GLY A 736 13.37 48.42 -1.05
N SER A 737 14.34 48.57 -0.13
CA SER A 737 15.64 49.22 -0.40
C SER A 737 16.77 48.22 -0.64
N LEU A 738 16.51 46.93 -0.40
CA LEU A 738 17.33 45.81 -0.79
C LEU A 738 16.75 45.20 -2.06
N ALA A 739 17.48 45.29 -3.17
CA ALA A 739 17.08 44.71 -4.44
C ALA A 739 18.20 43.82 -5.01
N PRO A 740 17.88 42.65 -5.57
CA PRO A 740 18.87 41.89 -6.31
C PRO A 740 19.34 42.70 -7.52
N LEU A 741 20.62 42.58 -7.85
CA LEU A 741 21.21 43.32 -8.97
C LEU A 741 20.52 42.93 -10.29
N SER A 742 20.13 43.92 -11.10
CA SER A 742 19.48 43.63 -12.38
C SER A 742 20.45 42.95 -13.35
N LYS A 743 19.91 42.21 -14.34
CA LYS A 743 20.76 41.50 -15.34
C LYS A 743 21.68 42.47 -16.09
N GLN A 744 21.18 43.67 -16.38
CA GLN A 744 21.96 44.69 -17.08
C GLN A 744 23.07 45.28 -16.20
N GLU A 745 22.78 45.57 -14.93
CA GLU A 745 23.80 46.06 -13.98
C GLU A 745 24.85 44.99 -13.68
N TYR A 746 24.45 43.72 -13.57
CA TYR A 746 25.39 42.61 -13.37
C TYR A 746 26.30 42.41 -14.58
N ASN A 747 25.77 42.44 -15.80
CA ASN A 747 26.60 42.31 -17.00
C ASN A 747 27.57 43.48 -17.14
N LYS A 748 27.14 44.71 -16.83
CA LYS A 748 28.04 45.87 -16.77
C LYS A 748 29.14 45.70 -15.73
N LEU A 749 28.81 45.23 -14.53
CA LEU A 749 29.80 44.92 -13.50
C LEU A 749 30.82 43.90 -13.99
N VAL A 750 30.39 42.85 -14.68
CA VAL A 750 31.30 41.83 -15.22
C VAL A 750 32.16 42.41 -16.35
N GLU A 751 31.61 43.27 -17.21
CA GLU A 751 32.34 43.96 -18.27
C GLU A 751 33.39 44.94 -17.70
N ASP A 752 33.06 45.68 -16.64
CA ASP A 752 33.95 46.65 -15.97
C ASP A 752 35.22 45.98 -15.38
N PHE A 753 35.14 44.69 -15.06
CA PHE A 753 36.23 43.90 -14.47
C PHE A 753 36.74 42.76 -15.39
N ASP A 754 36.47 42.80 -16.70
CA ASP A 754 36.90 41.73 -17.63
C ASP A 754 38.43 41.68 -17.81
N ASP A 755 39.10 42.84 -17.67
CA ASP A 755 40.55 42.98 -17.80
C ASP A 755 41.34 42.42 -16.58
N ASP A 756 40.71 42.32 -15.40
CA ASP A 756 41.34 41.80 -14.18
C ASP A 756 41.01 40.31 -13.94
N LEU A 757 42.03 39.47 -14.03
CA LEU A 757 41.92 38.02 -13.85
C LEU A 757 41.47 37.63 -12.42
N GLU A 758 41.92 38.36 -11.39
CA GLU A 758 41.59 38.05 -10.00
C GLU A 758 40.13 38.41 -9.69
N ALA A 759 39.70 39.59 -10.10
CA ALA A 759 38.32 40.05 -9.99
C ALA A 759 37.36 39.12 -10.74
N ARG A 760 37.69 38.74 -11.99
CA ARG A 760 36.86 37.81 -12.78
C ARG A 760 36.73 36.45 -12.13
N THR A 761 37.84 35.88 -11.65
CA THR A 761 37.81 34.57 -10.98
C THR A 761 36.98 34.62 -9.71
N PHE A 762 37.06 35.71 -8.94
CA PHE A 762 36.26 35.91 -7.75
C PHE A 762 34.76 36.11 -8.07
N LEU A 763 34.43 36.88 -9.11
CA LEU A 763 33.05 37.09 -9.56
C LEU A 763 32.37 35.78 -10.04
N THR A 764 33.13 34.86 -10.66
CA THR A 764 32.58 33.55 -11.09
C THR A 764 32.10 32.64 -9.94
N LEU A 765 32.50 32.92 -8.70
CA LEU A 765 32.05 32.17 -7.53
C LEU A 765 30.60 32.50 -7.13
N TYR A 766 30.08 33.64 -7.60
CA TYR A 766 28.77 34.15 -7.26
C TYR A 766 27.86 34.17 -8.49
N ARG A 767 26.56 33.91 -8.30
CA ARG A 767 25.56 34.12 -9.35
C ARG A 767 24.93 35.50 -9.17
N GLN A 768 24.26 35.99 -10.21
CA GLN A 768 23.56 37.27 -10.20
C GLN A 768 22.66 37.48 -8.96
N GLU A 769 21.94 36.44 -8.53
CA GLU A 769 21.03 36.49 -7.37
C GLU A 769 21.73 36.66 -6.02
N ASP A 770 23.05 36.43 -5.96
CA ASP A 770 23.85 36.59 -4.74
C ASP A 770 24.28 38.06 -4.52
N PHE A 771 24.18 38.88 -5.58
CA PHE A 771 24.48 40.30 -5.54
C PHE A 771 23.24 41.08 -5.14
N ILE A 772 23.27 41.67 -3.94
CA ILE A 772 22.19 42.51 -3.44
C ILE A 772 22.67 43.95 -3.37
N LYS A 773 22.00 44.82 -4.13
CA LYS A 773 22.15 46.26 -4.11
C LYS A 773 21.33 46.80 -2.93
N ILE A 774 22.03 47.43 -2.00
CA ILE A 774 21.42 48.04 -0.81
C ILE A 774 21.56 49.55 -0.94
N THR A 775 20.43 50.23 -1.06
CA THR A 775 20.36 51.68 -1.10
C THR A 775 19.98 52.20 0.28
N TYR A 776 20.84 53.00 0.90
CA TYR A 776 20.55 53.67 2.15
C TYR A 776 20.09 55.10 1.87
N SER A 777 19.15 55.58 2.68
CA SER A 777 18.85 57.00 2.74
C SER A 777 20.09 57.74 3.26
N GLY A 778 20.49 58.79 2.56
CA GLY A 778 21.57 59.68 2.99
C GLY A 778 21.18 60.63 4.12
N GLU A 779 19.91 60.64 4.54
CA GLU A 779 19.45 61.35 5.73
C GLU A 779 19.47 60.38 6.93
N SER A 780 20.00 60.81 8.08
CA SER A 780 20.04 59.96 9.28
C SER A 780 18.63 59.58 9.72
N GLY A 781 18.41 58.29 9.98
CA GLY A 781 17.15 57.76 10.52
C GLY A 781 16.92 58.10 11.99
N THR A 782 17.92 58.67 12.67
CA THR A 782 17.83 59.15 14.05
C THR A 782 18.35 60.58 14.17
N THR A 783 17.80 61.34 15.11
CA THR A 783 18.29 62.66 15.48
C THR A 783 19.55 62.55 16.33
N TRP A 784 20.45 63.53 16.22
CA TRP A 784 21.71 63.52 16.96
C TRP A 784 21.49 64.04 18.40
N GLU A 785 21.22 63.13 19.33
CA GLU A 785 20.89 63.42 20.74
C GLU A 785 22.15 63.58 21.64
N VAL A 786 23.17 64.28 21.16
CA VAL A 786 24.40 64.48 21.93
C VAL A 786 24.16 65.38 23.15
N SER A 787 24.72 65.01 24.31
CA SER A 787 24.67 65.88 25.49
C SER A 787 25.51 67.15 25.25
N PRO A 788 25.09 68.34 25.73
CA PRO A 788 25.89 69.56 25.61
C PRO A 788 27.37 69.42 26.05
N PRO A 789 27.71 68.77 27.19
CA PRO A 789 29.12 68.58 27.54
C PRO A 789 29.86 67.61 26.61
N SER A 790 29.18 66.59 26.07
CA SER A 790 29.78 65.68 25.07
C SER A 790 30.05 66.42 23.75
N ARG A 791 29.19 67.36 23.36
CA ARG A 791 29.39 68.20 22.17
C ARG A 791 30.60 69.12 22.33
N GLU A 792 30.70 69.82 23.46
CA GLU A 792 31.87 70.67 23.76
C GLU A 792 33.16 69.83 23.84
N SER A 793 33.07 68.61 24.39
CA SER A 793 34.22 67.69 24.43
C SER A 793 34.64 67.26 23.03
N PHE A 794 33.69 66.91 22.16
CA PHE A 794 33.96 66.54 20.78
C PHE A 794 34.55 67.69 19.96
N GLU A 795 34.02 68.92 20.13
CA GLU A 795 34.57 70.12 19.51
C GLU A 795 35.99 70.43 19.99
N ASN A 796 36.25 70.30 21.29
CA ASN A 796 37.59 70.45 21.86
C ASN A 796 38.55 69.37 21.34
N GLU A 797 38.07 68.13 21.17
CA GLU A 797 38.86 67.02 20.64
C GLU A 797 39.20 67.23 19.17
N LEU A 798 38.25 67.69 18.35
CA LEU A 798 38.49 68.05 16.95
C LEU A 798 39.55 69.16 16.80
N ASN A 799 39.56 70.14 17.72
CA ASN A 799 40.55 71.23 17.77
C ASN A 799 41.86 70.86 18.49
N SER A 800 41.95 69.70 19.14
CA SER A 800 43.11 69.26 19.90
C SER A 800 44.23 68.69 19.01
N ASN A 801 45.43 68.50 19.57
CA ASN A 801 46.53 67.82 18.88
C ASN A 801 46.49 66.27 19.01
N GLN A 802 45.35 65.68 19.38
CA GLN A 802 45.18 64.22 19.44
C GLN A 802 44.59 63.67 18.14
N ASP A 803 44.86 62.39 17.84
CA ASP A 803 44.27 61.69 16.70
C ASP A 803 42.80 61.37 16.99
N VAL A 804 41.90 61.71 16.06
CA VAL A 804 40.47 61.42 16.18
C VAL A 804 40.12 60.22 15.31
N ILE A 805 39.61 59.16 15.92
CA ILE A 805 39.23 57.94 15.20
C ILE A 805 37.75 57.99 14.85
N MET A 806 37.47 57.93 13.56
CA MET A 806 36.13 57.80 13.01
C MET A 806 35.91 56.35 12.56
N THR A 807 34.76 55.78 12.91
CA THR A 807 34.40 54.40 12.60
C THR A 807 33.12 54.36 11.77
N PHE A 808 33.19 53.75 10.60
CA PHE A 808 32.04 53.36 9.79
C PHE A 808 31.72 51.89 10.07
N ARG A 809 30.58 51.59 10.68
CA ARG A 809 30.13 50.22 11.01
C ARG A 809 28.96 49.85 10.12
N TYR A 810 29.02 48.66 9.52
CA TYR A 810 27.93 48.09 8.73
C TYR A 810 27.56 46.71 9.28
N THR A 811 26.27 46.44 9.34
CA THR A 811 25.71 45.21 9.92
C THR A 811 24.62 44.67 9.00
N PHE A 812 24.68 43.39 8.69
CA PHE A 812 23.71 42.67 7.88
C PHE A 812 23.03 41.62 8.74
N THR A 813 21.70 41.63 8.74
CA THR A 813 20.87 40.68 9.48
C THR A 813 20.03 39.85 8.51
N ARG A 814 20.09 38.53 8.70
CA ARG A 814 19.40 37.48 7.93
C ARG A 814 18.51 36.68 8.88
N ILE A 815 17.35 36.24 8.41
CA ILE A 815 16.55 35.23 9.11
C ILE A 815 16.96 33.87 8.55
N THR A 816 17.48 33.00 9.41
CA THR A 816 17.96 31.66 9.04
C THR A 816 17.39 30.62 10.00
N GLY A 817 16.95 29.48 9.46
CA GLY A 817 16.61 28.28 10.23
C GLY A 817 17.78 27.29 10.38
N SER A 818 18.95 27.59 9.80
CA SER A 818 20.14 26.74 9.84
C SER A 818 21.13 27.22 10.89
N GLU A 819 21.60 26.32 11.75
CA GLU A 819 22.63 26.59 12.77
C GLU A 819 24.02 26.92 12.17
N LEU A 820 24.24 26.63 10.88
CA LEU A 820 25.50 26.88 10.19
C LEU A 820 25.66 28.33 9.70
N VAL A 821 24.66 29.18 9.92
CA VAL A 821 24.63 30.56 9.45
C VAL A 821 24.50 31.48 10.65
N THR A 822 25.44 32.41 10.80
CA THR A 822 25.31 33.46 11.82
C THR A 822 24.26 34.48 11.36
N PRO A 823 23.20 34.74 12.15
CA PRO A 823 22.07 35.56 11.72
C PRO A 823 22.47 37.02 11.48
N THR A 824 23.37 37.55 12.30
CA THR A 824 23.89 38.91 12.16
C THR A 824 25.38 38.86 11.94
N VAL A 825 25.83 39.46 10.84
CA VAL A 825 27.25 39.60 10.46
C VAL A 825 27.54 41.06 10.18
N GLY A 826 28.65 41.57 10.67
CA GLY A 826 29.01 42.97 10.48
C GLY A 826 30.51 43.15 10.31
N GLY A 827 30.89 44.37 9.96
CA GLY A 827 32.27 44.82 9.85
C GLY A 827 32.36 46.30 10.18
N GLU A 828 33.59 46.76 10.36
CA GLU A 828 33.89 48.17 10.61
C GLU A 828 35.11 48.63 9.82
N VAL A 829 35.07 49.88 9.37
CA VAL A 829 36.18 50.60 8.76
C VAL A 829 36.53 51.75 9.69
N GLN A 830 37.79 51.82 10.09
CA GLN A 830 38.30 52.87 10.96
C GLN A 830 39.21 53.82 10.16
N ILE A 831 38.97 55.12 10.28
CA ILE A 831 39.78 56.19 9.73
C ILE A 831 40.35 57.00 10.88
N THR A 832 41.66 57.20 10.88
CA THR A 832 42.33 58.04 11.88
C THR A 832 42.58 59.41 11.27
N LEU A 833 41.95 60.44 11.83
CA LEU A 833 42.12 61.83 11.41
C LEU A 833 43.28 62.45 12.19
N SER A 834 44.46 62.49 11.58
CA SER A 834 45.66 62.97 12.25
C SER A 834 45.82 64.48 12.14
N PRO A 835 46.23 65.21 13.21
CA PRO A 835 46.42 66.66 13.14
C PRO A 835 47.61 67.08 12.27
N THR A 836 48.50 66.13 11.93
CA THR A 836 49.71 66.40 11.13
C THR A 836 49.48 66.36 9.62
N ASP A 837 48.44 65.67 9.14
CA ASP A 837 48.11 65.61 7.73
C ASP A 837 47.26 66.84 7.34
N GLU A 838 47.64 67.54 6.26
CA GLU A 838 46.94 68.73 5.79
C GLU A 838 45.52 68.38 5.29
N ALA A 839 45.32 67.17 4.78
CA ALA A 839 44.00 66.71 4.34
C ALA A 839 43.07 66.44 5.53
N ASP A 840 43.54 65.69 6.53
CA ASP A 840 42.75 65.36 7.74
C ASP A 840 42.47 66.60 8.58
N ARG A 841 43.43 67.53 8.65
CA ARG A 841 43.23 68.80 9.35
C ARG A 841 42.11 69.62 8.73
N LYS A 842 41.99 69.65 7.39
CA LYS A 842 40.86 70.33 6.71
C LYS A 842 39.52 69.68 7.04
N ILE A 843 39.48 68.36 7.20
CA ILE A 843 38.28 67.61 7.62
C ILE A 843 37.90 67.98 9.06
N ARG A 844 38.88 68.00 9.98
CA ARG A 844 38.67 68.36 11.38
C ARG A 844 38.21 69.81 11.57
N ASP A 845 38.88 70.74 10.91
CA ASP A 845 38.52 72.16 10.94
C ASP A 845 37.12 72.37 10.33
N GLY A 846 36.76 71.63 9.28
CA GLY A 846 35.44 71.63 8.67
C GLY A 846 34.34 71.08 9.59
N LEU A 847 34.60 69.95 10.26
CA LEU A 847 33.66 69.37 11.24
C LEU A 847 33.48 70.28 12.46
N ALA A 848 34.56 70.87 12.98
CA ALA A 848 34.49 71.83 14.09
C ALA A 848 33.71 73.11 13.69
N ALA A 849 33.90 73.60 12.46
CA ALA A 849 33.14 74.75 11.94
C ALA A 849 31.64 74.45 11.82
N MET A 850 31.25 73.22 11.42
CA MET A 850 29.85 72.79 11.37
C MET A 850 29.19 72.81 12.76
N LEU A 851 29.92 72.40 13.80
CA LEU A 851 29.39 72.36 15.17
C LEU A 851 29.11 73.75 15.76
N ASN A 852 29.83 74.79 15.31
CA ASN A 852 29.72 76.16 15.81
C ASN A 852 28.51 76.94 15.22
N LEU A 853 27.73 76.32 14.31
CA LEU A 853 26.45 76.83 13.74
C LEU A 853 26.50 78.25 13.12
N SER A 854 27.68 78.86 13.01
CA SER A 854 27.90 80.26 12.64
C SER A 854 28.57 80.43 11.28
N ALA A 855 28.94 79.33 10.61
CA ALA A 855 29.57 79.32 9.29
C ALA A 855 29.00 78.21 8.38
N THR A 856 28.68 78.61 7.15
CA THR A 856 28.46 77.85 5.89
C THR A 856 28.02 76.37 5.97
N ASN A 857 26.87 76.08 5.34
CA ASN A 857 26.34 74.74 5.01
C ASN A 857 27.16 74.00 3.91
N ASP A 858 28.49 74.11 3.91
CA ASP A 858 29.33 73.40 2.95
C ASP A 858 29.64 71.99 3.48
N PRO A 859 29.33 70.92 2.74
CA PRO A 859 29.55 69.56 3.22
C PRO A 859 31.03 69.19 3.23
N VAL A 860 31.45 68.41 4.22
CA VAL A 860 32.84 67.98 4.43
C VAL A 860 33.04 66.64 3.75
N LEU A 861 33.92 66.59 2.74
CA LEU A 861 34.28 65.36 2.04
C LEU A 861 35.28 64.55 2.87
N ILE A 862 34.91 63.32 3.19
CA ILE A 862 35.79 62.37 3.85
C ILE A 862 36.21 61.29 2.83
N PRO A 863 37.52 61.19 2.53
CA PRO A 863 38.01 60.15 1.65
C PRO A 863 37.94 58.77 2.33
N LYS A 864 37.72 57.72 1.54
CA LYS A 864 37.83 56.30 1.95
C LYS A 864 36.91 55.85 3.10
N LEU A 865 35.75 56.50 3.28
CA LEU A 865 34.83 56.23 4.40
C LEU A 865 34.25 54.82 4.43
N PHE A 866 33.73 54.32 3.29
CA PHE A 866 32.98 53.06 3.27
C PHE A 866 33.30 52.20 2.03
N PRO A 867 33.20 50.87 2.14
CA PRO A 867 33.42 49.97 1.02
C PRO A 867 32.18 49.86 0.13
N LYS A 868 32.35 50.03 -1.18
CA LYS A 868 31.25 49.90 -2.16
C LYS A 868 30.83 48.45 -2.39
N TYR A 869 31.79 47.52 -2.32
CA TYR A 869 31.56 46.08 -2.45
C TYR A 869 31.92 45.37 -1.15
N VAL A 870 30.96 44.65 -0.57
CA VAL A 870 31.14 43.95 0.72
C VAL A 870 30.82 42.47 0.56
N ARG A 871 31.75 41.61 0.97
CA ARG A 871 31.49 40.17 1.06
C ARG A 871 30.83 39.86 2.39
N VAL A 872 29.70 39.16 2.32
CA VAL A 872 28.90 38.79 3.49
C VAL A 872 28.95 37.26 3.65
N PRO A 873 29.88 36.72 4.45
CA PRO A 873 30.08 35.29 4.60
C PRO A 873 28.93 34.61 5.36
N LEU A 874 28.94 33.27 5.39
CA LEU A 874 27.98 32.48 6.18
C LEU A 874 28.24 32.58 7.69
N THR A 875 29.52 32.59 8.07
CA THR A 875 30.01 32.71 9.44
C THR A 875 31.23 33.64 9.46
N GLY A 876 31.34 34.48 10.49
CA GLY A 876 32.46 35.41 10.66
C GLY A 876 32.12 36.87 10.34
N LEU A 877 33.16 37.70 10.23
CA LEU A 877 33.04 39.15 9.99
C LEU A 877 32.83 39.45 8.51
N ALA A 878 31.96 40.41 8.21
CA ALA A 878 31.75 40.89 6.84
C ALA A 878 32.92 41.80 6.45
N SER A 879 33.59 41.48 5.34
CA SER A 879 34.80 42.18 4.90
C SER A 879 34.57 42.93 3.60
N SER A 880 35.35 43.99 3.38
CA SER A 880 35.41 44.64 2.07
C SER A 880 35.87 43.62 1.01
N ALA A 881 35.27 43.67 -0.18
CA ALA A 881 35.66 42.80 -1.29
C ALA A 881 36.87 43.41 -2.02
N GLU A 882 38.04 43.35 -1.38
CA GLU A 882 39.29 43.97 -1.86
C GLU A 882 39.62 43.64 -3.33
N LYS A 883 39.24 42.44 -3.78
CA LYS A 883 39.46 41.93 -5.14
C LYS A 883 38.60 42.60 -6.23
N ILE A 884 37.57 43.38 -5.87
CA ILE A 884 36.69 44.10 -6.81
C ILE A 884 36.63 45.60 -6.46
N LEU A 885 37.51 46.09 -5.58
CA LEU A 885 37.61 47.52 -5.33
C LEU A 885 38.42 48.17 -6.47
N PRO A 886 37.88 49.17 -7.20
CA PRO A 886 38.69 49.94 -8.13
C PRO A 886 39.82 50.63 -7.35
N ASP A 887 41.06 50.39 -7.76
CA ASP A 887 42.31 50.86 -7.12
C ASP A 887 42.58 50.37 -5.68
N GLY A 888 41.78 49.43 -5.16
CA GLY A 888 41.92 48.92 -3.79
C GLY A 888 41.47 49.89 -2.69
N GLU A 889 40.79 50.99 -3.05
CA GLU A 889 40.42 52.05 -2.11
C GLU A 889 38.90 52.12 -1.85
N ASN A 890 38.54 52.47 -0.61
CA ASN A 890 37.14 52.70 -0.22
C ASN A 890 36.58 53.97 -0.87
N SER A 891 35.25 54.06 -0.97
CA SER A 891 34.56 55.21 -1.55
C SER A 891 34.52 56.42 -0.61
N ASN A 892 34.50 57.61 -1.21
CA ASN A 892 34.43 58.88 -0.50
C ASN A 892 32.98 59.23 -0.19
N ALA A 893 32.73 59.92 0.93
CA ALA A 893 31.41 60.41 1.28
C ALA A 893 31.48 61.80 1.91
N SER A 894 30.44 62.60 1.74
CA SER A 894 30.36 63.93 2.34
C SER A 894 29.41 63.96 3.52
N LEU A 895 29.81 64.59 4.61
CA LEU A 895 28.98 64.84 5.80
C LEU A 895 28.42 66.26 5.80
N LEU A 896 27.18 66.41 6.25
CA LEU A 896 26.53 67.71 6.44
C LEU A 896 25.69 67.68 7.73
N LEU A 897 25.89 68.65 8.61
CA LEU A 897 25.04 68.85 9.79
C LEU A 897 23.85 69.74 9.43
N ASN A 898 22.64 69.23 9.64
CA ASN A 898 21.41 69.97 9.46
C ASN A 898 20.79 70.31 10.83
N SER A 899 20.10 71.45 10.90
CA SER A 899 19.34 71.85 12.08
C SER A 899 17.94 72.33 11.69
N GLY A 900 16.92 71.87 12.41
CA GLY A 900 15.51 72.20 12.20
C GLY A 900 14.85 72.67 13.49
N ALA A 901 13.82 73.51 13.37
CA ALA A 901 12.97 73.92 14.48
C ALA A 901 11.72 73.04 14.53
N ILE A 902 11.45 72.40 15.67
CA ILE A 902 10.18 71.69 15.89
C ILE A 902 9.11 72.72 16.27
N ALA A 903 7.97 72.71 15.56
CA ALA A 903 6.84 73.58 15.88
C ALA A 903 6.34 73.28 17.31
N GLY A 904 6.62 74.19 18.26
CA GLY A 904 6.13 74.13 19.65
C GLY A 904 7.18 73.88 20.73
N LEU A 905 8.45 73.64 20.40
CA LEU A 905 9.57 73.59 21.37
C LEU A 905 10.64 74.62 21.00
N SER A 906 11.28 75.25 22.00
CA SER A 906 12.41 76.19 21.77
C SER A 906 13.71 75.50 21.40
N ASN A 907 13.76 74.16 21.43
CA ASN A 907 14.96 73.39 21.15
C ASN A 907 15.09 73.13 19.65
N LYS A 908 16.27 73.45 19.10
CA LYS A 908 16.66 73.03 17.76
C LYS A 908 16.97 71.54 17.80
N VAL A 909 16.53 70.81 16.78
CA VAL A 909 16.89 69.41 16.58
C VAL A 909 17.88 69.33 15.45
N GLU A 910 18.94 68.54 15.65
CA GLU A 910 20.04 68.39 14.72
C GLU A 910 20.12 66.94 14.24
N TRP A 911 20.51 66.75 12.99
CA TRP A 911 20.79 65.44 12.41
C TRP A 911 21.88 65.57 11.33
N TRP A 912 22.57 64.47 11.06
CA TRP A 912 23.61 64.43 10.02
C TRP A 912 23.07 63.80 8.75
N ASP A 913 23.46 64.36 7.61
CA ASP A 913 23.31 63.76 6.29
C ASP A 913 24.66 63.21 5.82
N LEU A 914 24.65 62.06 5.16
CA LEU A 914 25.78 61.39 4.55
C LEU A 914 25.43 61.04 3.09
N PHE A 915 26.19 61.54 2.12
CA PHE A 915 25.92 61.29 0.70
C PHE A 915 27.18 61.27 -0.16
N GLU A 916 27.17 60.51 -1.26
CA GLU A 916 28.27 60.47 -2.24
C GLU A 916 28.28 61.74 -3.14
N SER A 917 27.10 62.21 -3.57
CA SER A 917 26.93 63.37 -4.44
C SER A 917 25.80 64.27 -3.95
N LYS A 918 25.92 65.59 -4.15
CA LYS A 918 24.91 66.57 -3.72
C LYS A 918 23.56 66.42 -4.44
N ASP A 919 23.56 65.83 -5.64
CA ASP A 919 22.36 65.70 -6.48
C ASP A 919 21.48 64.48 -6.11
N ASP A 920 22.07 63.46 -5.48
CA ASP A 920 21.38 62.22 -5.06
C ASP A 920 21.87 61.84 -3.64
N LYS A 921 21.05 62.16 -2.64
CA LYS A 921 21.35 61.88 -1.22
C LYS A 921 21.12 60.42 -0.86
N THR A 922 21.82 59.52 -1.52
CA THR A 922 21.78 58.09 -1.23
C THR A 922 23.18 57.51 -1.15
N ILE A 923 23.30 56.41 -0.41
CA ILE A 923 24.54 55.62 -0.32
C ILE A 923 24.22 54.23 -0.84
N VAL A 924 25.03 53.72 -1.77
CA VAL A 924 24.78 52.41 -2.37
C VAL A 924 25.91 51.46 -2.01
N ILE A 925 25.57 50.36 -1.34
CA ILE A 925 26.50 49.26 -1.07
C ILE A 925 26.02 48.01 -1.81
N ILE A 926 26.91 47.37 -2.55
CA ILE A 926 26.65 46.10 -3.22
C ILE A 926 27.24 44.99 -2.36
N THR A 927 26.39 44.06 -1.93
CA THR A 927 26.80 42.92 -1.11
C THR A 927 26.92 41.66 -1.96
N LEU A 928 27.98 40.89 -1.70
CA LEU A 928 28.21 39.55 -2.25
C LEU A 928 27.92 38.53 -1.16
N ASN A 929 26.78 37.84 -1.28
CA ASN A 929 26.31 36.93 -0.24
C ASN A 929 26.79 35.50 -0.51
N ASP A 930 27.53 34.90 0.42
CA ASP A 930 27.89 33.49 0.33
C ASP A 930 26.61 32.63 0.43
N ARG A 931 26.49 31.64 -0.47
CA ARG A 931 25.33 30.75 -0.51
C ARG A 931 25.36 29.72 0.60
N THR A 932 24.18 29.32 1.06
CA THR A 932 24.02 28.24 2.04
C THR A 932 23.67 26.93 1.34
N ALA A 933 24.06 25.80 1.93
CA ALA A 933 23.48 24.51 1.53
C ALA A 933 21.95 24.53 1.78
N SER A 934 21.20 23.76 1.00
CA SER A 934 19.79 23.54 1.30
C SER A 934 19.64 22.89 2.69
N GLN A 935 18.50 23.09 3.34
CA GLN A 935 18.28 22.62 4.72
C GLN A 935 18.52 21.11 4.87
N LEU A 936 18.14 20.32 3.85
CA LEU A 936 18.41 18.88 3.78
C LEU A 936 19.90 18.51 3.83
N LEU A 937 20.76 19.36 3.28
CA LEU A 937 22.20 19.13 3.13
C LEU A 937 23.02 19.89 4.18
N ALA A 938 22.39 20.76 4.97
CA ALA A 938 23.05 21.54 6.01
C ALA A 938 23.75 20.64 7.05
N PRO A 939 23.15 19.57 7.62
CA PRO A 939 23.87 18.66 8.52
C PRO A 939 25.11 18.03 7.89
N LEU A 940 25.05 17.78 6.58
CA LEU A 940 26.14 17.19 5.78
C LEU A 940 27.31 18.17 5.56
N ALA A 941 27.02 19.47 5.53
CA ALA A 941 28.02 20.52 5.38
C ALA A 941 28.79 20.80 6.68
N GLY A 942 28.16 20.59 7.85
CA GLY A 942 28.77 20.81 9.17
C GLY A 942 29.76 19.73 9.61
N TYR A 943 29.45 18.46 9.34
CA TYR A 943 30.36 17.34 9.54
C TYR A 943 31.20 17.17 8.27
N GLY A 944 32.37 17.81 8.22
CA GLY A 944 33.25 17.87 7.04
C GLY A 944 33.06 16.72 6.05
N ILE A 945 32.54 17.05 4.87
CA ILE A 945 32.04 16.15 3.82
C ILE A 945 33.00 14.97 3.54
N ILE A 946 34.30 15.22 3.62
CA ILE A 946 35.36 14.22 3.41
C ILE A 946 35.35 13.16 4.52
N GLY A 947 35.08 13.54 5.77
CA GLY A 947 34.97 12.61 6.90
C GLY A 947 33.76 11.69 6.81
N LEU A 948 32.60 12.21 6.38
CA LEU A 948 31.39 11.40 6.14
C LEU A 948 31.58 10.46 4.94
N TYR A 949 32.24 10.94 3.89
CA TYR A 949 32.64 10.10 2.75
C TYR A 949 33.53 8.94 3.20
N VAL A 950 34.63 9.25 3.92
CA VAL A 950 35.58 8.24 4.40
C VAL A 950 34.90 7.25 5.33
N SER A 951 34.04 7.70 6.24
CA SER A 951 33.33 6.79 7.16
C SER A 951 32.38 5.85 6.41
N LEU A 952 31.56 6.37 5.48
CA LEU A 952 30.64 5.57 4.67
C LEU A 952 31.39 4.53 3.83
N VAL A 953 32.44 4.94 3.12
CA VAL A 953 33.24 4.04 2.28
C VAL A 953 33.98 3.00 3.11
N LEU A 954 34.49 3.35 4.30
CA LEU A 954 35.14 2.38 5.20
C LEU A 954 34.13 1.37 5.77
N VAL A 955 32.93 1.81 6.12
CA VAL A 955 31.86 0.92 6.62
C VAL A 955 31.43 -0.04 5.52
N ILE A 956 31.10 0.45 4.33
CA ILE A 956 30.71 -0.40 3.20
C ILE A 956 31.87 -1.31 2.79
N GLY A 957 33.10 -0.79 2.74
CA GLY A 957 34.30 -1.57 2.45
C GLY A 957 34.54 -2.69 3.46
N ARG A 958 34.23 -2.48 4.75
CA ARG A 958 34.28 -3.52 5.78
C ARG A 958 33.24 -4.61 5.51
N PHE A 959 32.01 -4.25 5.13
CA PHE A 959 30.97 -5.23 4.77
C PHE A 959 31.34 -6.03 3.52
N VAL A 960 31.84 -5.36 2.48
CA VAL A 960 32.33 -6.05 1.26
C VAL A 960 33.47 -7.00 1.61
N ARG A 961 34.42 -6.57 2.46
CA ARG A 961 35.51 -7.44 2.93
C ARG A 961 34.99 -8.66 3.70
N MET A 962 33.91 -8.50 4.47
CA MET A 962 33.28 -9.62 5.18
C MET A 962 32.71 -10.68 4.22
N MET A 963 32.21 -10.28 3.04
CA MET A 963 31.73 -11.25 2.03
C MET A 963 32.85 -12.11 1.43
N PHE A 964 34.07 -11.56 1.28
CA PHE A 964 35.21 -12.29 0.71
C PHE A 964 36.13 -12.94 1.75
N SER A 965 36.05 -12.50 3.01
CA SER A 965 36.90 -12.98 4.10
C SER A 965 36.23 -14.12 4.84
N GLY A 966 36.89 -15.28 4.92
CA GLY A 966 36.38 -16.44 5.67
C GLY A 966 35.69 -17.51 4.84
N ILE A 967 35.61 -17.34 3.51
CA ILE A 967 35.09 -18.36 2.58
C ILE A 967 35.82 -19.71 2.77
N SER A 968 37.11 -19.70 3.12
CA SER A 968 37.87 -20.94 3.36
C SER A 968 37.29 -21.82 4.48
N TYR A 969 36.61 -21.23 5.47
CA TYR A 969 36.01 -21.99 6.57
C TYR A 969 34.66 -22.61 6.18
N THR A 970 33.97 -22.05 5.18
CA THR A 970 32.66 -22.54 4.74
C THR A 970 32.75 -23.58 3.63
N ILE A 971 33.93 -23.78 3.00
CA ILE A 971 34.16 -24.80 1.96
C ILE A 971 33.59 -26.17 2.33
N MET A 972 33.76 -26.61 3.58
CA MET A 972 33.28 -27.92 4.03
C MET A 972 31.75 -28.06 4.03
N PHE A 973 31.01 -26.95 3.98
CA PHE A 973 29.55 -26.89 3.99
C PHE A 973 28.97 -26.45 2.63
N ASP A 974 29.69 -25.62 1.87
CA ASP A 974 29.24 -25.08 0.58
C ASP A 974 29.63 -26.00 -0.61
N GLU A 975 30.80 -26.64 -0.57
CA GLU A 975 31.30 -27.47 -1.67
C GLU A 975 30.87 -28.94 -1.54
N LEU A 976 29.55 -29.15 -1.60
CA LEU A 976 28.93 -30.47 -1.54
C LEU A 976 28.46 -30.93 -2.95
N PRO A 977 28.95 -32.08 -3.48
CA PRO A 977 28.58 -32.55 -4.82
C PRO A 977 27.10 -32.90 -4.94
N ASN A 978 26.58 -33.69 -4.01
CA ASN A 978 25.18 -34.09 -3.97
C ASN A 978 24.57 -33.87 -2.58
N VAL A 979 23.64 -32.93 -2.49
CA VAL A 979 22.97 -32.56 -1.22
C VAL A 979 21.62 -33.24 -1.00
N ASP A 980 21.16 -34.12 -1.91
CA ASP A 980 19.79 -34.64 -1.90
C ASP A 980 19.43 -35.42 -0.65
N ARG A 981 20.38 -36.17 -0.09
CA ARG A 981 20.14 -36.94 1.14
C ARG A 981 19.96 -36.04 2.35
N ILE A 982 20.70 -34.93 2.41
CA ILE A 982 20.62 -33.99 3.53
C ILE A 982 19.34 -33.17 3.40
N LEU A 983 19.05 -32.70 2.19
CA LEU A 983 17.81 -32.00 1.87
C LEU A 983 16.59 -32.87 2.21
N LYS A 984 16.61 -34.15 1.83
CA LYS A 984 15.57 -35.11 2.19
C LYS A 984 15.44 -35.24 3.72
N LEU A 985 16.54 -35.39 4.45
CA LEU A 985 16.51 -35.47 5.91
C LEU A 985 15.88 -34.23 6.57
N VAL A 986 16.18 -33.03 6.05
CA VAL A 986 15.56 -31.78 6.53
C VAL A 986 14.05 -31.75 6.22
N LEU A 987 13.66 -32.14 5.00
CA LEU A 987 12.25 -32.22 4.62
C LEU A 987 11.49 -33.28 5.42
N ASP A 988 12.13 -34.39 5.76
CA ASP A 988 11.59 -35.44 6.62
C ASP A 988 11.37 -34.90 8.05
N ILE A 989 12.29 -34.09 8.59
CA ILE A 989 12.08 -33.40 9.88
C ILE A 989 10.83 -32.50 9.84
N TYR A 990 10.64 -31.73 8.77
CA TYR A 990 9.43 -30.91 8.62
C TYR A 990 8.16 -31.75 8.53
N LEU A 991 8.21 -32.87 7.81
CA LEU A 991 7.09 -33.80 7.70
C LEU A 991 6.71 -34.39 9.06
N VAL A 992 7.72 -34.85 9.83
CA VAL A 992 7.53 -35.45 11.16
C VAL A 992 6.99 -34.44 12.17
N ARG A 993 7.44 -33.19 12.08
CA ARG A 993 6.87 -32.09 12.88
C ARG A 993 5.39 -31.86 12.57
N GLU A 994 5.00 -32.00 11.30
CA GLU A 994 3.59 -31.88 10.90
C GLU A 994 2.72 -33.05 11.31
N SER A 995 3.25 -34.27 11.32
CA SER A 995 2.53 -35.45 11.81
C SER A 995 2.40 -35.46 13.33
N GLY A 996 3.19 -34.65 14.04
CA GLY A 996 3.20 -34.58 15.51
C GLY A 996 3.97 -35.73 16.16
N GLU A 997 4.77 -36.48 15.39
CA GLU A 997 5.62 -37.56 15.90
C GLU A 997 6.93 -37.01 16.49
N MET A 998 6.82 -36.36 17.66
CA MET A 998 7.90 -35.57 18.25
C MET A 998 9.15 -36.39 18.62
N GLU A 999 9.01 -37.68 18.97
CA GLU A 999 10.16 -38.55 19.26
C GLU A 999 11.06 -38.71 18.02
N LEU A 1000 10.43 -38.92 16.86
CA LEU A 1000 11.15 -39.05 15.60
C LEU A 1000 11.77 -37.71 15.15
N GLU A 1001 11.16 -36.58 15.51
CA GLU A 1001 11.75 -35.25 15.28
C GLU A 1001 13.10 -35.12 15.98
N GLU A 1002 13.19 -35.55 17.25
CA GLU A 1002 14.42 -35.49 18.02
C GLU A 1002 15.50 -36.41 17.44
N ASP A 1003 15.14 -37.64 17.07
CA ASP A 1003 16.06 -38.62 16.49
C ASP A 1003 16.64 -38.15 15.14
N LEU A 1004 15.79 -37.64 14.24
CA LEU A 1004 16.21 -37.13 12.95
C LEU A 1004 17.06 -35.86 13.09
N THR A 1005 16.71 -34.98 14.03
CA THR A 1005 17.48 -33.78 14.35
C THR A 1005 18.85 -34.13 14.92
N ALA A 1006 18.93 -35.09 15.84
CA ALA A 1006 20.19 -35.59 16.39
C ALA A 1006 21.07 -36.19 15.30
N ARG A 1007 20.47 -36.95 14.36
CA ARG A 1007 21.18 -37.49 13.19
C ARG A 1007 21.70 -36.38 12.26
N LEU A 1008 20.92 -35.33 12.02
CA LEU A 1008 21.33 -34.18 11.22
C LEU A 1008 22.50 -33.43 11.89
N PHE A 1009 22.43 -33.19 13.19
CA PHE A 1009 23.53 -32.54 13.93
C PHE A 1009 24.77 -33.40 13.98
N PHE A 1010 24.64 -34.72 14.11
CA PHE A 1010 25.78 -35.63 14.02
C PHE A 1010 26.46 -35.56 12.65
N LEU A 1011 25.68 -35.48 11.57
CA LEU A 1011 26.20 -35.32 10.21
C LEU A 1011 27.03 -34.03 10.06
N TYR A 1012 26.53 -32.90 10.57
CA TYR A 1012 27.25 -31.62 10.53
C TYR A 1012 28.42 -31.52 11.52
N ARG A 1013 28.46 -32.37 12.55
CA ARG A 1013 29.58 -32.45 13.50
C ARG A 1013 30.78 -33.21 12.95
N SER A 1014 30.58 -34.11 11.98
CA SER A 1014 31.62 -34.98 11.39
C SER A 1014 31.82 -34.71 9.90
N PRO A 1015 32.86 -33.97 9.49
CA PRO A 1015 33.14 -33.67 8.08
C PRO A 1015 33.33 -34.94 7.24
N GLU A 1016 33.95 -35.98 7.80
CA GLU A 1016 34.16 -37.25 7.11
C GLU A 1016 32.84 -37.96 6.77
N THR A 1017 31.87 -37.89 7.69
CA THR A 1017 30.55 -38.46 7.47
C THR A 1017 29.79 -37.64 6.44
N LEU A 1018 29.88 -36.30 6.51
CA LEU A 1018 29.28 -35.40 5.55
C LEU A 1018 29.73 -35.73 4.12
N ILE A 1019 31.04 -35.84 3.89
CA ILE A 1019 31.62 -36.23 2.59
C ILE A 1019 31.11 -37.61 2.14
N LYS A 1020 31.05 -38.61 3.04
CA LYS A 1020 30.55 -39.95 2.68
C LYS A 1020 29.09 -39.91 2.23
N VAL A 1021 28.27 -39.06 2.84
CA VAL A 1021 26.84 -38.94 2.54
C VAL A 1021 26.59 -38.15 1.24
N THR A 1022 27.40 -37.13 0.95
CA THR A 1022 27.22 -36.22 -0.21
C THR A 1022 27.96 -36.61 -1.48
N LYS A 1023 28.61 -37.78 -1.51
CA LYS A 1023 29.14 -38.36 -2.74
C LYS A 1023 28.03 -38.59 -3.76
N ASP A 1024 28.34 -38.33 -5.03
CA ASP A 1024 27.52 -38.81 -6.14
C ASP A 1024 27.38 -40.33 -6.07
N LYS A 1025 26.19 -40.84 -6.42
CA LYS A 1025 26.04 -42.27 -6.68
C LYS A 1025 26.97 -42.59 -7.86
N GLN A 1026 27.94 -43.46 -7.61
CA GLN A 1026 28.63 -44.13 -8.71
C GLN A 1026 27.65 -45.16 -9.24
N ASP A 1027 27.20 -44.96 -10.48
CA ASP A 1027 26.42 -45.94 -11.24
C ASP A 1027 27.29 -47.17 -11.56
#